data_AF-A0A7V9FEB2-F1
#
_entry.id   AF-A0A7V9FEB2-F1
#
_cell.length_a   1.000
_cell.length_b   1.000
_cell.length_c   1.000
_cell.angle_alpha   90.00
_cell.angle_beta   90.00
_cell.angle_gamma   90.00
#
_symmetry.space_group_name_H-M   'P 1'
#
loop_
_entity.id
_entity.type
_entity.pdbx_description
1 polymer ?
#
loop_
_entity_poly.entity_id
_entity_poly.type
_entity_poly.pdbx_seq_one_letter_code
_entity_poly.pdbx_strand_id
1 'polypeptide(L)'
;HNRRCSRQIFETARRLISRNPALFAKELEADRESEHCVAAHVFDDENEEASWLLGDLMRDRAAARLDWGDFALLYRAHRIGQLLETRLVEAGIPCRLARGQALRDDEVVGYVAAALRVIRSPDDALAVEALAERLLPRALLDQVRAHFHDQDLLAGLRGYARAARGEADAKKAWRFIYQIGNLEALGRTHETLPPLVDELLSQQMGPYRNPLEEHAAELTDPKDFPNAWALATRLGETVARGDIVWVEPDRGVEIALLRMLKGGLGDYVQRLAPESRPARRDFVFRAGSVRPLALFKALQLHHCRGLADPFQDYVAFDLETTDLDLAGCEIVEIAAVRVRGRVVVEQFERRVRPERPVSARAAEIHGWRDSDLCDQPGFAEIWPEFRAFVGEDLLVAHNGRRFDVPVLQRMAAGLPGLEDLVFFDTLPLARCLLEESAKLEDLAHRFGVDAGRSHHALDDASALVGVLRHLGELRAARARKSALVNLLGWLGLALALDERPEPTAEERMLRELAIPAAVGRFGDCLQVYAEECEAAGAPGVDELIERLGGARLMERIRTQRPPAERYPASVARLSALVAASAAPTLAESIELLLARVALSRSDGSAVEDRRVNLLTLHSTKGLEFSRVYIVGAEDAMLPGLVALENENELEIQEARRLLYVGMTRARDRLVLTRVGRRDGRGTGGALFLQEAGLSGSEPS
;
A
#
# COMPACT_ATOMS: atom_id res chain seq x y z
N HIS A 1 -7.79 -50.89 0.00
CA HIS A 1 -8.37 -50.06 1.07
C HIS A 1 -7.77 -48.66 1.09
N ASN A 2 -8.59 -47.66 0.79
CA ASN A 2 -8.32 -46.25 1.08
C ASN A 2 -8.76 -45.97 2.53
N ARG A 3 -7.81 -45.66 3.41
CA ARG A 3 -8.08 -45.33 4.82
C ARG A 3 -8.06 -43.81 5.10
N ARG A 4 -7.94 -42.99 4.05
CA ARG A 4 -7.64 -41.55 4.18
C ARG A 4 -8.92 -40.71 4.24
N CYS A 5 -9.80 -40.86 3.26
CA CYS A 5 -11.05 -40.12 3.16
C CYS A 5 -12.26 -41.03 3.40
N SER A 6 -13.39 -40.42 3.79
CA SER A 6 -14.65 -41.15 3.97
C SER A 6 -15.12 -41.81 2.68
N ARG A 7 -15.98 -42.84 2.81
CA ARG A 7 -16.57 -43.56 1.69
C ARG A 7 -17.35 -42.62 0.77
N GLN A 8 -18.13 -41.70 1.33
CA GLN A 8 -18.88 -40.67 0.60
C GLN A 8 -17.96 -39.83 -0.30
N ILE A 9 -16.83 -39.35 0.24
CA ILE A 9 -15.85 -38.57 -0.50
C ILE A 9 -15.19 -39.42 -1.57
N PHE A 10 -14.75 -40.63 -1.20
CA PHE A 10 -14.03 -41.52 -2.10
C PHE A 10 -14.88 -41.95 -3.30
N GLU A 11 -16.13 -42.36 -3.09
CA GLU A 11 -17.06 -42.76 -4.15
C GLU A 11 -17.34 -41.58 -5.09
N THR A 12 -17.55 -40.38 -4.54
CA THR A 12 -17.79 -39.16 -5.34
C THR A 12 -16.57 -38.81 -6.21
N ALA A 13 -15.36 -38.83 -5.63
CA ALA A 13 -14.13 -38.61 -6.38
C ALA A 13 -13.87 -39.71 -7.43
N ARG A 14 -14.25 -40.96 -7.13
CA ARG A 14 -14.12 -42.09 -8.05
C ARG A 14 -15.02 -41.95 -9.28
N ARG A 15 -16.25 -41.45 -9.12
CA ARG A 15 -17.15 -41.16 -10.25
C ARG A 15 -16.49 -40.18 -11.22
N LEU A 16 -15.91 -39.10 -10.72
CA LEU A 16 -15.17 -38.13 -11.53
C LEU A 16 -14.00 -38.78 -12.28
N ILE A 17 -13.08 -39.44 -11.57
CA ILE A 17 -11.85 -39.95 -12.20
C ILE A 17 -12.11 -41.13 -13.15
N SER A 18 -13.23 -41.84 -12.99
CA SER A 18 -13.63 -42.94 -13.87
C SER A 18 -13.94 -42.50 -15.31
N ARG A 19 -14.14 -41.19 -15.54
CA ARG A 19 -14.27 -40.61 -16.87
C ARG A 19 -12.94 -40.64 -17.66
N ASN A 20 -11.80 -40.72 -16.97
CA ASN A 20 -10.52 -40.87 -17.63
C ASN A 20 -10.26 -42.33 -18.04
N PRO A 21 -9.52 -42.58 -19.14
CA PRO A 21 -9.08 -43.91 -19.51
C PRO A 21 -8.31 -44.58 -18.37
N ALA A 22 -8.71 -45.81 -18.03
CA ALA A 22 -8.08 -46.58 -16.97
C ALA A 22 -6.68 -47.01 -17.39
N LEU A 23 -5.64 -46.51 -16.70
CA LEU A 23 -4.26 -46.96 -16.93
C LEU A 23 -3.99 -48.35 -16.32
N PHE A 24 -4.70 -48.73 -15.25
CA PHE A 24 -4.61 -50.04 -14.58
C PHE A 24 -5.92 -50.35 -13.83
N ALA A 25 -6.30 -51.64 -13.77
CA ALA A 25 -7.40 -52.10 -12.91
C ALA A 25 -6.95 -52.14 -11.44
N LYS A 26 -7.55 -51.31 -10.58
CA LYS A 26 -7.34 -51.33 -9.13
C LYS A 26 -8.69 -51.30 -8.42
N GLU A 27 -8.99 -52.34 -7.68
CA GLU A 27 -10.12 -52.38 -6.75
C GLU A 27 -9.68 -51.73 -5.43
N LEU A 28 -10.16 -50.50 -5.21
CA LEU A 28 -9.94 -49.75 -3.99
C LEU A 28 -11.30 -49.53 -3.33
N GLU A 29 -11.40 -49.90 -2.06
CA GLU A 29 -12.58 -49.71 -1.20
C GLU A 29 -12.22 -48.76 -0.05
N ALA A 30 -13.20 -48.00 0.46
CA ALA A 30 -13.04 -47.09 1.59
C ALA A 30 -13.98 -47.50 2.72
N ASP A 31 -13.45 -47.67 3.93
CA ASP A 31 -14.17 -48.31 5.05
C ASP A 31 -14.66 -47.31 6.11
N ARG A 32 -14.28 -46.03 5.99
CA ARG A 32 -14.62 -44.97 6.96
C ARG A 32 -15.88 -44.23 6.51
N GLU A 33 -16.87 -44.14 7.38
CA GLU A 33 -18.07 -43.32 7.17
C GLU A 33 -17.87 -41.89 7.71
N SER A 34 -18.57 -40.91 7.15
CA SER A 34 -18.66 -39.55 7.68
C SER A 34 -20.13 -39.15 7.84
N GLU A 35 -20.43 -38.35 8.86
CA GLU A 35 -21.74 -37.72 9.02
C GLU A 35 -22.02 -36.62 7.97
N HIS A 36 -20.98 -36.16 7.28
CA HIS A 36 -21.09 -35.13 6.26
C HIS A 36 -21.21 -35.72 4.85
N CYS A 37 -22.25 -35.31 4.12
CA CYS A 37 -22.33 -35.51 2.69
C CYS A 37 -21.33 -34.59 1.95
N VAL A 38 -20.88 -35.02 0.76
CA VAL A 38 -20.14 -34.13 -0.14
C VAL A 38 -21.12 -33.09 -0.67
N ALA A 39 -20.83 -31.80 -0.42
CA ALA A 39 -21.69 -30.69 -0.81
C ALA A 39 -21.11 -29.92 -1.99
N ALA A 40 -21.99 -29.40 -2.85
CA ALA A 40 -21.64 -28.48 -3.93
C ALA A 40 -22.56 -27.26 -3.87
N HIS A 41 -21.98 -26.06 -3.78
CA HIS A 41 -22.73 -24.80 -3.70
C HIS A 41 -22.44 -23.91 -4.91
N VAL A 42 -23.47 -23.16 -5.32
CA VAL A 42 -23.40 -22.18 -6.40
C VAL A 42 -23.71 -20.81 -5.83
N PHE A 43 -22.95 -19.82 -6.26
CA PHE A 43 -23.11 -18.41 -5.92
C PHE A 43 -23.16 -17.58 -7.19
N ASP A 44 -23.68 -16.36 -7.10
CA ASP A 44 -23.67 -15.45 -8.24
C ASP A 44 -22.25 -14.97 -8.54
N ASP A 45 -21.49 -14.61 -7.50
CA ASP A 45 -20.12 -14.11 -7.62
C ASP A 45 -19.14 -14.55 -6.51
N GLU A 46 -17.86 -14.21 -6.69
CA GLU A 46 -16.79 -14.54 -5.76
C GLU A 46 -16.88 -13.87 -4.39
N ASN A 47 -17.59 -12.74 -4.28
CA ASN A 47 -17.77 -12.05 -3.02
C ASN A 47 -18.83 -12.74 -2.17
N GLU A 48 -19.92 -13.19 -2.80
CA GLU A 48 -20.93 -14.02 -2.16
C GLU A 48 -20.34 -15.37 -1.73
N GLU A 49 -19.59 -16.04 -2.62
CA GLU A 49 -18.87 -17.28 -2.33
C GLU A 49 -17.94 -17.11 -1.12
N ALA A 50 -17.10 -16.06 -1.10
CA ALA A 50 -16.17 -15.82 -0.02
C ALA A 50 -16.90 -15.51 1.30
N SER A 51 -17.97 -14.71 1.26
CA SER A 51 -18.76 -14.36 2.44
C SER A 51 -19.44 -15.59 3.06
N TRP A 52 -20.03 -16.44 2.22
CA TRP A 52 -20.62 -17.69 2.67
C TRP A 52 -19.56 -18.64 3.24
N LEU A 53 -18.43 -18.79 2.55
CA LEU A 53 -17.35 -19.67 2.96
C LEU A 53 -16.81 -19.28 4.34
N LEU A 54 -16.60 -17.99 4.59
CA LEU A 54 -16.19 -17.48 5.91
C LEU A 54 -17.21 -17.85 7.00
N GLY A 55 -18.51 -17.61 6.73
CA GLY A 55 -19.58 -17.95 7.67
C GLY A 55 -19.63 -19.45 7.95
N ASP A 56 -19.48 -20.28 6.93
CA ASP A 56 -19.50 -21.74 7.06
C ASP A 56 -18.29 -22.27 7.83
N LEU A 57 -17.08 -21.77 7.54
CA LEU A 57 -15.86 -22.09 8.30
C LEU A 57 -16.02 -21.80 9.78
N MET A 58 -16.54 -20.61 10.13
CA MET A 58 -16.73 -20.21 11.53
C MET A 58 -17.78 -21.07 12.24
N ARG A 59 -18.90 -21.37 11.58
CA ARG A 59 -19.96 -22.24 12.13
C ARG A 59 -19.47 -23.67 12.35
N ASP A 60 -18.83 -24.28 11.36
CA ASP A 60 -18.34 -25.66 11.44
C ASP A 60 -17.22 -25.79 12.48
N ARG A 61 -16.30 -24.83 12.54
CA ARG A 61 -15.27 -24.79 13.58
C ARG A 61 -15.87 -24.75 14.99
N ALA A 62 -16.88 -23.90 15.21
CA ALA A 62 -17.52 -23.79 16.51
C ALA A 62 -18.32 -25.05 16.87
N ALA A 63 -19.04 -25.64 15.92
CA ALA A 63 -19.85 -26.83 16.12
C ALA A 63 -19.00 -28.09 16.36
N ALA A 64 -17.96 -28.30 15.54
CA ALA A 64 -17.10 -29.48 15.58
C ALA A 64 -15.93 -29.35 16.57
N ARG A 65 -15.74 -28.18 17.20
CA ARG A 65 -14.62 -27.87 18.12
C ARG A 65 -13.24 -28.17 17.52
N LEU A 66 -13.07 -27.86 16.24
CA LEU A 66 -11.82 -28.05 15.50
C LEU A 66 -10.92 -26.82 15.62
N ASP A 67 -9.63 -27.02 15.39
CA ASP A 67 -8.67 -25.92 15.26
C ASP A 67 -8.57 -25.46 13.80
N TRP A 68 -7.99 -24.27 13.56
CA TRP A 68 -7.90 -23.76 12.19
C TRP A 68 -7.02 -24.62 11.27
N GLY A 69 -6.04 -25.35 11.82
CA GLY A 69 -5.19 -26.28 11.07
C GLY A 69 -5.94 -27.47 10.47
N ASP A 70 -7.15 -27.76 10.96
CA ASP A 70 -8.02 -28.81 10.42
C ASP A 70 -8.68 -28.44 9.09
N PHE A 71 -8.62 -27.16 8.70
CA PHE A 71 -9.28 -26.61 7.53
C PHE A 71 -8.28 -26.34 6.40
N ALA A 72 -8.62 -26.76 5.20
CA ALA A 72 -7.91 -26.39 3.98
C ALA A 72 -8.85 -25.88 2.89
N LEU A 73 -8.48 -24.75 2.28
CA LEU A 73 -9.11 -24.21 1.09
C LEU A 73 -8.17 -24.45 -0.08
N LEU A 74 -8.65 -25.26 -1.02
CA LEU A 74 -7.92 -25.70 -2.19
C LEU A 74 -8.42 -24.94 -3.41
N TYR A 75 -7.50 -24.44 -4.22
CA TYR A 75 -7.84 -23.66 -5.43
C TYR A 75 -6.88 -23.98 -6.56
N ARG A 76 -7.30 -23.74 -7.81
CA ARG A 76 -6.39 -23.89 -8.96
C ARG A 76 -5.55 -22.64 -9.22
N ALA A 77 -6.17 -21.47 -9.19
CA ALA A 77 -5.55 -20.19 -9.55
C ALA A 77 -5.05 -19.41 -8.33
N HIS A 78 -3.83 -18.85 -8.39
CA HIS A 78 -3.24 -18.09 -7.28
C HIS A 78 -4.08 -16.87 -6.85
N ARG A 79 -4.83 -16.25 -7.76
CA ARG A 79 -5.70 -15.10 -7.47
C ARG A 79 -6.83 -15.45 -6.49
N ILE A 80 -7.40 -16.66 -6.59
CA ILE A 80 -8.40 -17.15 -5.63
C ILE A 80 -7.77 -17.24 -4.24
N GLY A 81 -6.55 -17.78 -4.15
CA GLY A 81 -5.80 -17.82 -2.88
C GLY A 81 -5.56 -16.44 -2.27
N GLN A 82 -5.21 -15.44 -3.08
CA GLN A 82 -4.99 -14.06 -2.62
C GLN A 82 -6.29 -13.38 -2.15
N LEU A 83 -7.40 -13.60 -2.88
CA LEU A 83 -8.73 -13.14 -2.47
C LEU A 83 -9.11 -13.75 -1.11
N LEU A 84 -9.05 -15.08 -1.00
CA LEU A 84 -9.38 -15.81 0.23
C LEU A 84 -8.48 -15.41 1.40
N GLU A 85 -7.17 -15.24 1.17
CA GLU A 85 -6.24 -14.74 2.19
C GLU A 85 -6.68 -13.37 2.71
N THR A 86 -6.98 -12.44 1.80
CA THR A 86 -7.43 -11.09 2.16
C THR A 86 -8.71 -11.15 2.99
N ARG A 87 -9.71 -11.92 2.54
CA ARG A 87 -11.00 -12.09 3.22
C ARG A 87 -10.89 -12.76 4.59
N LEU A 88 -10.05 -13.79 4.73
CA LEU A 88 -9.79 -14.45 6.01
C LEU A 88 -9.13 -13.49 6.99
N VAL A 89 -8.13 -12.73 6.54
CA VAL A 89 -7.42 -11.76 7.37
C VAL A 89 -8.32 -10.59 7.78
N GLU A 90 -9.15 -10.08 6.88
CA GLU A 90 -10.19 -9.07 7.18
C GLU A 90 -11.11 -9.54 8.32
N ALA A 91 -11.53 -10.81 8.26
CA ALA A 91 -12.36 -11.48 9.27
C ALA A 91 -11.61 -11.90 10.56
N GLY A 92 -10.31 -11.62 10.67
CA GLY A 92 -9.49 -11.99 11.83
C GLY A 92 -9.15 -13.49 11.91
N ILE A 93 -9.25 -14.21 10.80
CA ILE A 93 -8.97 -15.65 10.72
C ILE A 93 -7.51 -15.86 10.27
N PRO A 94 -6.67 -16.52 11.08
CA PRO A 94 -5.28 -16.79 10.72
C PRO A 94 -5.22 -17.79 9.55
N CYS A 95 -4.42 -17.46 8.54
CA CYS A 95 -4.25 -18.29 7.35
C CYS A 95 -2.80 -18.38 6.90
N ARG A 96 -2.52 -19.37 6.07
CA ARG A 96 -1.19 -19.68 5.56
C ARG A 96 -1.25 -20.04 4.08
N LEU A 97 -0.41 -19.41 3.27
CA LEU A 97 -0.23 -19.75 1.86
C LEU A 97 0.92 -20.75 1.69
N ALA A 98 0.68 -21.93 1.13
CA ALA A 98 1.78 -22.87 0.84
C ALA A 98 2.68 -22.45 -0.33
N ARG A 99 2.16 -21.65 -1.26
CA ARG A 99 2.93 -21.01 -2.34
C ARG A 99 2.35 -19.64 -2.68
N GLY A 100 3.15 -18.61 -2.46
CA GLY A 100 2.81 -17.19 -2.65
C GLY A 100 3.66 -16.32 -1.72
N GLN A 101 3.65 -15.00 -1.92
CA GLN A 101 4.16 -14.07 -0.90
C GLN A 101 3.03 -13.81 0.09
N ALA A 102 3.24 -14.13 1.37
CA ALA A 102 2.34 -13.71 2.43
C ALA A 102 2.24 -12.18 2.46
N LEU A 103 1.18 -11.63 3.06
CA LEU A 103 1.05 -10.18 3.26
C LEU A 103 2.28 -9.60 3.97
N ARG A 104 2.85 -10.31 4.94
CA ARG A 104 4.08 -9.86 5.62
C ARG A 104 5.31 -9.84 4.71
N ASP A 105 5.38 -10.75 3.75
CA ASP A 105 6.53 -10.90 2.84
C ASP A 105 6.38 -10.05 1.58
N ASP A 106 5.19 -9.55 1.31
CA ASP A 106 4.94 -8.49 0.35
C ASP A 106 5.76 -7.27 0.76
N GLU A 107 6.53 -6.73 -0.19
CA GLU A 107 7.49 -5.68 0.11
C GLU A 107 6.80 -4.34 0.43
N VAL A 108 5.64 -4.05 -0.18
CA VAL A 108 4.86 -2.83 0.09
C VAL A 108 4.15 -2.93 1.43
N VAL A 109 3.38 -4.01 1.63
CA VAL A 109 2.65 -4.23 2.89
C VAL A 109 3.64 -4.37 4.06
N GLY A 110 4.75 -5.08 3.84
CA GLY A 110 5.80 -5.27 4.83
C GLY A 110 6.53 -3.98 5.20
N TYR A 111 6.77 -3.07 4.25
CA TYR A 111 7.31 -1.73 4.53
C TYR A 111 6.34 -0.91 5.38
N VAL A 112 5.07 -0.80 4.95
CA VAL A 112 4.07 -0.01 5.68
C VAL A 112 3.86 -0.58 7.10
N ALA A 113 3.77 -1.90 7.25
CA ALA A 113 3.67 -2.52 8.57
C ALA A 113 4.91 -2.26 9.45
N ALA A 114 6.12 -2.23 8.88
CA ALA A 114 7.32 -1.91 9.65
C ALA A 114 7.35 -0.43 10.07
N ALA A 115 7.00 0.49 9.17
CA ALA A 115 6.92 1.92 9.45
C ALA A 115 5.86 2.22 10.53
N LEU A 116 4.67 1.62 10.44
CA LEU A 116 3.61 1.78 11.45
C LEU A 116 4.01 1.25 12.83
N ARG A 117 4.85 0.19 12.91
CA ARG A 117 5.41 -0.26 14.19
C ARG A 117 6.33 0.78 14.81
N VAL A 118 7.20 1.39 14.01
CA VAL A 118 8.07 2.49 14.47
C VAL A 118 7.24 3.70 14.89
N ILE A 119 6.19 4.06 14.15
CA ILE A 119 5.28 5.16 14.52
C ILE A 119 4.64 4.91 15.89
N ARG A 120 4.18 3.69 16.15
CA ARG A 120 3.54 3.32 17.42
C ARG A 120 4.55 3.21 18.57
N SER A 121 5.77 2.79 18.28
CA SER A 121 6.80 2.51 19.29
C SER A 121 8.19 2.91 18.75
N PRO A 122 8.52 4.22 18.75
CA PRO A 122 9.78 4.72 18.17
C PRO A 122 11.03 4.16 18.84
N ASP A 123 10.94 3.84 20.14
CA ASP A 123 12.03 3.27 20.94
C ASP A 123 12.15 1.73 20.84
N ASP A 124 11.26 1.07 20.09
CA ASP A 124 11.35 -0.38 19.87
C ASP A 124 12.47 -0.69 18.86
N ALA A 125 13.62 -1.11 19.40
CA ALA A 125 14.79 -1.49 18.61
C ALA A 125 14.48 -2.57 17.56
N LEU A 126 13.58 -3.52 17.84
CA LEU A 126 13.19 -4.57 16.89
C LEU A 126 12.35 -4.01 15.75
N ALA A 127 11.48 -3.03 16.03
CA ALA A 127 10.71 -2.35 15.00
C ALA A 127 11.62 -1.54 14.06
N VAL A 128 12.58 -0.81 14.62
CA VAL A 128 13.58 -0.06 13.87
C VAL A 128 14.44 -0.99 13.01
N GLU A 129 14.89 -2.11 13.58
CA GLU A 129 15.69 -3.09 12.85
C GLU A 129 14.91 -3.75 11.70
N ALA A 130 13.65 -4.13 11.92
CA ALA A 130 12.80 -4.66 10.87
C ALA A 130 12.56 -3.67 9.72
N LEU A 131 12.48 -2.37 10.01
CA LEU A 131 12.40 -1.34 8.97
C LEU A 131 13.74 -1.15 8.26
N ALA A 132 14.85 -1.18 9.00
CA ALA A 132 16.20 -1.05 8.45
C ALA A 132 16.51 -2.17 7.45
N GLU A 133 16.16 -3.42 7.75
CA GLU A 133 16.36 -4.59 6.87
C GLU A 133 15.61 -4.48 5.54
N ARG A 134 14.56 -3.65 5.47
CA ARG A 134 13.79 -3.38 4.26
C ARG A 134 14.33 -2.21 3.44
N LEU A 135 14.86 -1.20 4.11
CA LEU A 135 15.25 0.07 3.48
C LEU A 135 16.75 0.19 3.19
N LEU A 136 17.60 -0.48 3.97
CA LEU A 136 19.04 -0.38 3.87
C LEU A 136 19.66 -1.61 3.18
N PRO A 137 20.76 -1.44 2.42
CA PRO A 137 21.49 -2.57 1.86
C PRO A 137 21.99 -3.51 2.96
N ARG A 138 21.84 -4.83 2.76
CA ARG A 138 22.33 -5.85 3.72
C ARG A 138 23.80 -5.66 4.08
N ALA A 139 24.64 -5.37 3.10
CA ALA A 139 26.08 -5.14 3.32
C ALA A 139 26.36 -3.98 4.30
N LEU A 140 25.56 -2.90 4.25
CA LEU A 140 25.68 -1.79 5.20
C LEU A 140 25.27 -2.23 6.61
N LEU A 141 24.17 -2.97 6.74
CA LEU A 141 23.71 -3.48 8.03
C LEU A 141 24.73 -4.44 8.65
N ASP A 142 25.29 -5.35 7.85
CA ASP A 142 26.31 -6.29 8.31
C ASP A 142 27.58 -5.55 8.76
N GLN A 143 27.99 -4.49 8.06
CA GLN A 143 29.12 -3.64 8.48
C GLN A 143 28.85 -2.93 9.80
N VAL A 144 27.66 -2.34 9.97
CA VAL A 144 27.27 -1.65 11.21
C VAL A 144 27.23 -2.64 12.38
N ARG A 145 26.58 -3.80 12.19
CA ARG A 145 26.52 -4.87 13.19
C ARG A 145 27.90 -5.38 13.58
N ALA A 146 28.83 -5.49 12.64
CA ALA A 146 30.20 -5.95 12.94
C ALA A 146 31.00 -4.92 13.76
N HIS A 147 30.91 -3.63 13.42
CA HIS A 147 31.75 -2.58 14.03
C HIS A 147 31.13 -1.94 15.29
N PHE A 148 29.81 -2.06 15.48
CA PHE A 148 29.06 -1.41 16.56
C PHE A 148 28.12 -2.39 17.29
N HIS A 149 28.53 -3.66 17.45
CA HIS A 149 27.70 -4.74 18.02
C HIS A 149 27.18 -4.48 19.45
N ASP A 150 27.90 -3.70 20.25
CA ASP A 150 27.52 -3.37 21.64
C ASP A 150 26.52 -2.19 21.73
N GLN A 151 26.14 -1.60 20.60
CA GLN A 151 25.24 -0.46 20.53
C GLN A 151 23.90 -0.85 19.89
N ASP A 152 22.84 -0.10 20.19
CA ASP A 152 21.63 -0.17 19.39
C ASP A 152 21.90 0.24 17.93
N LEU A 153 21.02 -0.17 17.02
CA LEU A 153 21.22 0.04 15.59
C LEU A 153 21.33 1.52 15.21
N LEU A 154 20.58 2.42 15.86
CA LEU A 154 20.62 3.85 15.53
C LEU A 154 21.93 4.50 15.99
N ALA A 155 22.40 4.14 17.19
CA ALA A 155 23.71 4.55 17.69
C ALA A 155 24.83 4.02 16.79
N GLY A 156 24.77 2.75 16.39
CA GLY A 156 25.73 2.15 15.45
C GLY A 156 25.72 2.83 14.08
N LEU A 157 24.54 3.12 13.52
CA LEU A 157 24.40 3.86 12.26
C LEU A 157 24.97 5.28 12.36
N ARG A 158 24.77 5.98 13.49
CA ARG A 158 25.37 7.31 13.72
C ARG A 158 26.88 7.23 13.79
N GLY A 159 27.42 6.23 14.51
CA GLY A 159 28.84 5.95 14.60
C GLY A 159 29.47 5.71 13.23
N TYR A 160 28.88 4.80 12.45
CA TYR A 160 29.28 4.50 11.08
C TYR A 160 29.23 5.74 10.18
N ALA A 161 28.11 6.46 10.19
CA ALA A 161 27.91 7.61 9.29
C ALA A 161 28.84 8.80 9.61
N ARG A 162 29.33 8.90 10.85
CA ARG A 162 30.39 9.86 11.24
C ARG A 162 31.77 9.41 10.78
N ALA A 163 32.07 8.12 10.91
CA ALA A 163 33.36 7.56 10.50
C ALA A 163 33.54 7.54 8.97
N ALA A 164 32.52 7.13 8.23
CA ALA A 164 32.51 7.01 6.76
C ALA A 164 32.09 8.32 6.05
N ARG A 165 32.50 9.48 6.58
CA ARG A 165 32.04 10.79 6.10
C ARG A 165 32.39 10.99 4.62
N GLY A 166 31.37 11.23 3.79
CA GLY A 166 31.51 11.48 2.35
C GLY A 166 31.17 10.26 1.49
N GLU A 167 31.06 9.07 2.09
CA GLU A 167 30.67 7.85 1.39
C GLU A 167 29.15 7.80 1.11
N ALA A 168 28.77 7.07 0.07
CA ALA A 168 27.36 6.92 -0.31
C ALA A 168 26.53 6.23 0.79
N ASP A 169 27.11 5.25 1.48
CA ASP A 169 26.42 4.50 2.53
C ASP A 169 26.24 5.32 3.82
N ALA A 170 27.16 6.24 4.14
CA ALA A 170 26.96 7.21 5.22
C ALA A 170 25.75 8.13 4.96
N LYS A 171 25.52 8.52 3.69
CA LYS A 171 24.32 9.29 3.31
C LYS A 171 23.03 8.48 3.51
N LYS A 172 23.04 7.18 3.16
CA LYS A 172 21.90 6.27 3.39
C LYS A 172 21.61 6.10 4.89
N ALA A 173 22.65 5.92 5.70
CA ALA A 173 22.52 5.83 7.16
C ALA A 173 21.90 7.09 7.76
N TRP A 174 22.40 8.29 7.41
CA TRP A 174 21.79 9.55 7.86
C TRP A 174 20.34 9.70 7.41
N ARG A 175 20.03 9.36 6.15
CA ARG A 175 18.65 9.40 5.63
C ARG A 175 17.71 8.52 6.46
N PHE A 176 18.16 7.32 6.80
CA PHE A 176 17.38 6.40 7.65
C PHE A 176 17.22 6.95 9.09
N ILE A 177 18.29 7.45 9.71
CA ILE A 177 18.24 8.04 11.06
C ILE A 177 17.23 9.18 11.12
N TYR A 178 17.24 10.07 10.12
CA TYR A 178 16.29 11.17 10.07
C TYR A 178 14.86 10.68 9.85
N GLN A 179 14.67 9.66 9.01
CA GLN A 179 13.34 9.09 8.75
C GLN A 179 12.72 8.51 10.03
N ILE A 180 13.49 7.75 10.82
CA ILE A 180 13.00 7.21 12.09
C ILE A 180 12.47 8.32 13.00
N GLY A 181 13.22 9.42 13.10
CA GLY A 181 12.76 10.60 13.85
C GLY A 181 11.47 11.23 13.29
N ASN A 182 11.37 11.35 11.97
CA ASN A 182 10.19 11.95 11.34
C ASN A 182 8.96 11.05 11.36
N LEU A 183 9.10 9.72 11.47
CA LEU A 183 7.96 8.80 11.56
C LEU A 183 7.12 9.08 12.81
N GLU A 184 7.75 9.31 13.96
CA GLU A 184 7.05 9.71 15.18
C GLU A 184 6.18 10.96 14.97
N ALA A 185 6.75 11.99 14.33
CA ALA A 185 6.03 13.21 13.97
C ALA A 185 4.87 12.96 13.00
N LEU A 186 5.01 12.00 12.07
CA LEU A 186 3.92 11.64 11.16
C LEU A 186 2.74 10.99 11.89
N GLY A 187 3.00 10.21 12.94
CA GLY A 187 1.95 9.64 13.79
C GLY A 187 1.11 10.68 14.51
N ARG A 188 1.71 11.83 14.88
CA ARG A 188 1.01 12.95 15.54
C ARG A 188 0.24 13.85 14.58
N THR A 189 0.66 13.92 13.32
CA THR A 189 0.08 14.84 12.34
C THR A 189 -1.06 14.25 11.52
N HIS A 190 -1.43 13.00 11.77
CA HIS A 190 -2.53 12.31 11.10
C HIS A 190 -3.57 11.84 12.13
N GLU A 191 -4.85 11.94 11.76
CA GLU A 191 -5.96 11.50 12.61
C GLU A 191 -6.47 10.09 12.24
N THR A 192 -6.26 9.68 10.98
CA THR A 192 -6.81 8.43 10.45
C THR A 192 -5.76 7.64 9.67
N LEU A 193 -5.95 6.32 9.61
CA LEU A 193 -4.99 5.38 9.02
C LEU A 193 -4.81 5.55 7.49
N PRO A 194 -5.86 5.74 6.67
CA PRO A 194 -5.70 5.87 5.22
C PRO A 194 -4.73 6.98 4.77
N PRO A 195 -4.89 8.26 5.18
CA PRO A 195 -3.97 9.31 4.75
C PRO A 195 -2.53 9.11 5.26
N LEU A 196 -2.37 8.49 6.44
CA LEU A 196 -1.04 8.14 6.95
C LEU A 196 -0.37 7.08 6.07
N VAL A 197 -1.11 6.05 5.63
CA VAL A 197 -0.58 5.01 4.72
C VAL A 197 -0.23 5.61 3.36
N ASP A 198 -1.08 6.50 2.82
CA ASP A 198 -0.79 7.19 1.57
C ASP A 198 0.48 8.05 1.68
N GLU A 199 0.66 8.77 2.81
CA GLU A 199 1.88 9.52 3.10
C GLU A 199 3.11 8.59 3.16
N LEU A 200 3.02 7.44 3.83
CA LEU A 200 4.12 6.46 3.90
C LEU A 200 4.49 5.90 2.52
N LEU A 201 3.50 5.60 1.68
CA LEU A 201 3.70 5.10 0.31
C LEU A 201 4.26 6.17 -0.64
N SER A 202 4.05 7.45 -0.33
CA SER A 202 4.60 8.57 -1.10
C SER A 202 6.07 8.88 -0.79
N GLN A 203 6.62 8.31 0.28
CA GLN A 203 8.04 8.47 0.61
C GLN A 203 8.88 7.59 -0.31
N GLN A 204 9.86 8.17 -1.00
CA GLN A 204 10.83 7.42 -1.84
C GLN A 204 11.78 6.55 -1.02
N MET A 205 11.28 5.53 -0.34
CA MET A 205 12.06 4.67 0.52
C MET A 205 11.67 3.21 0.29
N GLY A 206 12.50 2.51 -0.48
CA GLY A 206 12.35 1.09 -0.75
C GLY A 206 12.88 0.70 -2.12
N PRO A 207 12.93 -0.59 -2.43
CA PRO A 207 13.27 -1.09 -3.78
C PRO A 207 12.17 -0.83 -4.81
N TYR A 208 10.95 -0.50 -4.37
CA TYR A 208 9.82 -0.20 -5.25
C TYR A 208 9.85 1.24 -5.70
N ARG A 209 9.58 1.40 -6.99
CA ARG A 209 9.45 2.70 -7.61
C ARG A 209 8.09 2.77 -8.26
N ASN A 210 7.25 3.69 -7.77
CA ASN A 210 5.99 4.01 -8.41
C ASN A 210 6.30 4.72 -9.74
N PRO A 211 5.88 4.19 -10.90
CA PRO A 211 6.21 4.78 -12.20
C PRO A 211 5.75 6.23 -12.34
N LEU A 212 4.61 6.59 -11.72
CA LEU A 212 4.14 7.98 -11.71
C LEU A 212 4.99 8.89 -10.84
N GLU A 213 5.57 8.34 -9.78
CA GLU A 213 6.45 9.08 -8.90
C GLU A 213 7.83 9.32 -9.52
N GLU A 214 8.37 8.33 -10.22
CA GLU A 214 9.62 8.49 -10.99
C GLU A 214 9.54 9.60 -12.03
N HIS A 215 8.35 9.81 -12.59
CA HIS A 215 8.08 10.82 -13.62
C HIS A 215 7.31 12.04 -13.07
N ALA A 216 7.33 12.26 -11.76
CA ALA A 216 6.53 13.31 -11.12
C ALA A 216 6.94 14.74 -11.57
N ALA A 217 8.16 14.92 -12.06
CA ALA A 217 8.64 16.19 -12.61
C ALA A 217 7.99 16.49 -13.96
N GLU A 218 7.77 15.48 -14.80
CA GLU A 218 7.16 15.59 -16.14
C GLU A 218 5.63 15.64 -16.10
N LEU A 219 4.99 15.17 -15.02
CA LEU A 219 3.54 15.15 -14.88
C LEU A 219 2.97 16.51 -14.48
N THR A 220 1.84 16.89 -15.08
CA THR A 220 1.07 18.08 -14.66
C THR A 220 0.41 17.82 -13.31
N ASP A 221 0.46 18.79 -12.37
CA ASP A 221 -0.29 18.67 -11.12
C ASP A 221 -1.79 18.62 -11.44
N PRO A 222 -2.54 17.61 -10.97
CA PRO A 222 -3.98 17.53 -11.17
C PRO A 222 -4.76 18.80 -10.85
N LYS A 223 -4.31 19.61 -9.88
CA LYS A 223 -4.95 20.88 -9.51
C LYS A 223 -4.91 21.92 -10.63
N ASP A 224 -3.84 21.89 -11.44
CA ASP A 224 -3.56 22.84 -12.51
C ASP A 224 -4.09 22.32 -13.86
N PHE A 225 -4.63 21.10 -13.89
CA PHE A 225 -5.14 20.47 -15.11
C PHE A 225 -6.54 21.01 -15.47
N PRO A 226 -6.75 21.49 -16.72
CA PRO A 226 -8.02 22.07 -17.14
C PRO A 226 -9.22 21.15 -16.91
N ASN A 227 -10.28 21.68 -16.29
CA ASN A 227 -11.55 20.99 -15.99
C ASN A 227 -11.46 19.78 -15.03
N ALA A 228 -10.26 19.36 -14.59
CA ALA A 228 -10.11 18.24 -13.65
C ALA A 228 -10.77 18.55 -12.31
N TRP A 229 -10.59 19.76 -11.78
CA TRP A 229 -11.19 20.19 -10.51
C TRP A 229 -12.72 20.18 -10.56
N ALA A 230 -13.31 20.74 -11.62
CA ALA A 230 -14.77 20.79 -11.77
C ALA A 230 -15.38 19.38 -11.87
N LEU A 231 -14.73 18.48 -12.62
CA LEU A 231 -15.13 17.08 -12.71
C LEU A 231 -14.99 16.36 -11.37
N ALA A 232 -13.86 16.52 -10.67
CA ALA A 232 -13.62 15.92 -9.36
C ALA A 232 -14.68 16.36 -8.33
N THR A 233 -15.05 17.64 -8.34
CA THR A 233 -16.11 18.19 -7.48
C THR A 233 -17.45 17.57 -7.78
N ARG A 234 -17.83 17.52 -9.06
CA ARG A 234 -19.10 16.90 -9.45
C ARG A 234 -19.17 15.41 -9.09
N LEU A 235 -18.11 14.65 -9.34
CA LEU A 235 -18.03 13.23 -8.98
C LEU A 235 -18.13 13.04 -7.47
N GLY A 236 -17.33 13.79 -6.70
CA GLY A 236 -17.31 13.68 -5.26
C GLY A 236 -18.64 14.07 -4.59
N GLU A 237 -19.30 15.12 -5.07
CA GLU A 237 -20.62 15.50 -4.57
C GLU A 237 -21.71 14.46 -4.90
N THR A 238 -21.60 13.79 -6.06
CA THR A 238 -22.53 12.72 -6.45
C THR A 238 -22.40 11.53 -5.49
N VAL A 239 -21.17 11.09 -5.26
CA VAL A 239 -20.85 10.00 -4.31
C VAL A 239 -21.26 10.37 -2.88
N ALA A 240 -20.96 11.60 -2.42
CA ALA A 240 -21.31 12.04 -1.07
C ALA A 240 -22.82 12.05 -0.80
N ARG A 241 -23.64 12.21 -1.84
CA ARG A 241 -25.11 12.12 -1.75
C ARG A 241 -25.65 10.70 -1.88
N GLY A 242 -24.80 9.73 -2.21
CA GLY A 242 -25.20 8.36 -2.52
C GLY A 242 -25.90 8.21 -3.88
N ASP A 243 -25.76 9.19 -4.77
CA ASP A 243 -26.34 9.16 -6.13
C ASP A 243 -25.44 8.33 -7.07
N ILE A 244 -25.97 7.85 -8.21
CA ILE A 244 -25.22 6.99 -9.15
C ILE A 244 -24.54 7.82 -10.24
N VAL A 245 -23.32 7.41 -10.61
CA VAL A 245 -22.58 7.87 -11.79
C VAL A 245 -22.78 6.87 -12.92
N TRP A 246 -23.55 7.27 -13.93
CA TRP A 246 -23.83 6.48 -15.12
C TRP A 246 -22.83 6.78 -16.23
N VAL A 247 -22.22 5.77 -16.83
CA VAL A 247 -21.27 5.93 -17.94
C VAL A 247 -21.96 5.63 -19.28
N GLU A 248 -22.05 6.64 -20.15
CA GLU A 248 -22.59 6.48 -21.51
C GLU A 248 -21.63 5.63 -22.39
N PRO A 249 -22.18 4.72 -23.24
CA PRO A 249 -21.40 4.01 -24.26
C PRO A 249 -20.73 4.95 -25.26
N ASP A 250 -19.48 4.67 -25.64
CA ASP A 250 -18.74 5.43 -26.65
C ASP A 250 -17.61 4.61 -27.30
N ARG A 251 -17.98 3.78 -28.29
CA ARG A 251 -17.03 3.04 -29.16
C ARG A 251 -15.92 2.28 -28.42
N GLY A 252 -16.17 1.85 -27.20
CA GLY A 252 -15.26 1.05 -26.38
C GLY A 252 -14.38 1.83 -25.41
N VAL A 253 -14.20 3.14 -25.57
CA VAL A 253 -13.41 3.93 -24.60
C VAL A 253 -14.09 3.91 -23.22
N GLU A 254 -15.42 3.82 -23.20
CA GLU A 254 -16.18 3.75 -21.96
C GLU A 254 -15.85 2.52 -21.12
N ILE A 255 -15.40 1.41 -21.73
CA ILE A 255 -15.04 0.18 -21.01
C ILE A 255 -13.91 0.51 -20.02
N ALA A 256 -12.88 1.21 -20.51
CA ALA A 256 -11.74 1.63 -19.71
C ALA A 256 -12.11 2.75 -18.71
N LEU A 257 -12.86 3.77 -19.15
CA LEU A 257 -13.28 4.88 -18.28
C LEU A 257 -14.19 4.41 -17.14
N LEU A 258 -15.09 3.45 -17.39
CA LEU A 258 -15.95 2.81 -16.39
C LEU A 258 -15.11 2.14 -15.31
N ARG A 259 -14.03 1.44 -15.68
CA ARG A 259 -13.14 0.78 -14.72
C ARG A 259 -12.28 1.77 -13.93
N MET A 260 -11.85 2.87 -14.55
CA MET A 260 -11.21 3.98 -13.82
C MET A 260 -12.16 4.59 -12.80
N LEU A 261 -13.39 4.91 -13.20
CA LEU A 261 -14.42 5.47 -12.31
C LEU A 261 -14.73 4.51 -11.16
N LYS A 262 -14.96 3.22 -11.43
CA LYS A 262 -15.17 2.21 -10.38
C LYS A 262 -13.98 2.12 -9.43
N GLY A 263 -12.75 2.13 -9.95
CA GLY A 263 -11.55 2.07 -9.12
C GLY A 263 -11.30 3.33 -8.29
N GLY A 264 -11.82 4.49 -8.69
CA GLY A 264 -11.69 5.75 -7.95
C GLY A 264 -12.88 6.13 -7.08
N LEU A 265 -14.08 5.61 -7.36
CA LEU A 265 -15.34 5.99 -6.70
C LEU A 265 -16.08 4.81 -6.06
N GLY A 266 -15.71 3.56 -6.34
CA GLY A 266 -16.37 2.36 -5.82
C GLY A 266 -17.69 2.03 -6.51
N ASP A 267 -18.66 1.54 -5.73
CA ASP A 267 -19.90 0.93 -6.23
C ASP A 267 -20.95 1.92 -6.76
N TYR A 268 -20.68 3.22 -6.64
CA TYR A 268 -21.56 4.28 -7.16
C TYR A 268 -21.55 4.40 -8.69
N VAL A 269 -20.82 3.54 -9.41
CA VAL A 269 -20.59 3.67 -10.84
C VAL A 269 -21.24 2.52 -11.61
N GLN A 270 -22.11 2.88 -12.56
CA GLN A 270 -22.84 1.91 -13.40
C GLN A 270 -22.72 2.26 -14.89
N ARG A 271 -22.83 1.25 -15.75
CA ARG A 271 -22.91 1.45 -17.20
C ARG A 271 -24.34 1.87 -17.56
N LEU A 272 -24.50 2.87 -18.42
CA LEU A 272 -25.81 3.25 -18.92
C LEU A 272 -26.24 2.29 -20.04
N ALA A 273 -27.19 1.41 -19.74
CA ALA A 273 -27.82 0.53 -20.71
C ALA A 273 -29.11 1.17 -21.29
N PRO A 274 -29.61 0.75 -22.46
CA PRO A 274 -30.82 1.32 -23.08
C PRO A 274 -32.07 1.32 -22.16
N GLU A 275 -32.19 0.30 -21.32
CA GLU A 275 -33.25 0.11 -20.33
C GLU A 275 -33.03 0.92 -19.04
N SER A 276 -31.82 1.44 -18.81
CA SER A 276 -31.49 2.23 -17.63
C SER A 276 -32.35 3.51 -17.58
N ARG A 277 -32.75 3.90 -16.37
CA ARG A 277 -33.52 5.13 -16.12
C ARG A 277 -32.82 5.94 -15.02
N PRO A 278 -31.80 6.74 -15.36
CA PRO A 278 -31.10 7.57 -14.38
C PRO A 278 -32.07 8.48 -13.65
N ALA A 279 -31.93 8.58 -12.33
CA ALA A 279 -32.67 9.55 -11.55
C ALA A 279 -32.23 10.97 -11.91
N ARG A 280 -33.09 11.96 -11.65
CA ARG A 280 -32.78 13.38 -11.93
C ARG A 280 -31.53 13.88 -11.18
N ARG A 281 -31.18 13.24 -10.06
CA ARG A 281 -30.04 13.58 -9.20
C ARG A 281 -28.76 12.84 -9.58
N ASP A 282 -28.87 11.80 -10.40
CA ASP A 282 -27.72 11.03 -10.87
C ASP A 282 -26.85 11.84 -11.82
N PHE A 283 -25.59 11.45 -11.93
CA PHE A 283 -24.66 12.04 -12.87
C PHE A 283 -24.45 11.13 -14.08
N VAL A 284 -24.85 11.60 -15.25
CA VAL A 284 -24.54 10.92 -16.52
C VAL A 284 -23.21 11.44 -17.07
N PHE A 285 -22.18 10.59 -16.99
CA PHE A 285 -20.84 10.81 -17.51
C PHE A 285 -20.76 10.42 -18.98
N ARG A 286 -20.49 11.40 -19.84
CA ARG A 286 -20.37 11.20 -21.30
C ARG A 286 -18.91 10.93 -21.68
N ALA A 287 -18.58 9.68 -21.93
CA ALA A 287 -17.22 9.23 -22.23
C ALA A 287 -16.51 10.08 -23.31
N GLY A 288 -17.17 10.36 -24.44
CA GLY A 288 -16.60 11.14 -25.54
C GLY A 288 -16.33 12.62 -25.24
N SER A 289 -16.93 13.17 -24.17
CA SER A 289 -16.80 14.58 -23.81
C SER A 289 -15.58 14.89 -22.93
N VAL A 290 -14.93 13.86 -22.37
CA VAL A 290 -13.85 14.01 -21.39
C VAL A 290 -12.60 13.26 -21.87
N ARG A 291 -11.42 13.90 -21.84
CA ARG A 291 -10.16 13.19 -22.15
C ARG A 291 -9.86 12.17 -21.06
N PRO A 292 -9.32 10.97 -21.36
CA PRO A 292 -8.99 9.98 -20.34
C PRO A 292 -8.05 10.55 -19.28
N LEU A 293 -7.08 11.37 -19.71
CA LEU A 293 -6.19 12.08 -18.79
C LEU A 293 -6.95 13.04 -17.87
N ALA A 294 -7.94 13.79 -18.38
CA ALA A 294 -8.74 14.69 -17.57
C ALA A 294 -9.54 13.94 -16.49
N LEU A 295 -10.11 12.77 -16.83
CA LEU A 295 -10.76 11.90 -15.85
C LEU A 295 -9.75 11.39 -14.82
N PHE A 296 -8.58 10.91 -15.26
CA PHE A 296 -7.54 10.42 -14.36
C PHE A 296 -7.10 11.49 -13.35
N LYS A 297 -6.84 12.71 -13.82
CA LYS A 297 -6.50 13.86 -12.97
C LYS A 297 -7.65 14.21 -12.01
N ALA A 298 -8.90 14.15 -12.47
CA ALA A 298 -10.06 14.37 -11.60
C ALA A 298 -10.19 13.31 -10.49
N LEU A 299 -9.93 12.05 -10.80
CA LEU A 299 -9.91 10.97 -9.81
C LEU A 299 -8.74 11.13 -8.82
N GLN A 300 -7.55 11.51 -9.30
CA GLN A 300 -6.41 11.83 -8.43
C GLN A 300 -6.77 12.97 -7.47
N LEU A 301 -7.40 14.04 -7.96
CA LEU A 301 -7.90 15.13 -7.10
C LEU A 301 -8.92 14.65 -6.09
N HIS A 302 -9.89 13.83 -6.49
CA HIS A 302 -10.92 13.30 -5.61
C HIS A 302 -10.32 12.44 -4.49
N HIS A 303 -9.44 11.50 -4.86
CA HIS A 303 -8.74 10.62 -3.92
C HIS A 303 -7.88 11.42 -2.92
N CYS A 304 -7.16 12.43 -3.42
CA CYS A 304 -6.26 13.25 -2.61
C CYS A 304 -6.96 14.38 -1.82
N ARG A 305 -8.31 14.46 -1.78
CA ARG A 305 -9.03 15.47 -0.97
C ARG A 305 -8.71 15.36 0.52
N GLY A 306 -8.45 14.14 0.98
CA GLY A 306 -8.12 13.83 2.37
C GLY A 306 -6.63 13.91 2.70
N LEU A 307 -5.75 14.22 1.75
CA LEU A 307 -4.34 14.50 2.04
C LEU A 307 -4.27 15.83 2.77
N ALA A 308 -4.41 15.77 4.10
CA ALA A 308 -4.20 16.90 4.97
C ALA A 308 -2.77 17.41 4.80
N ASP A 309 -2.59 18.72 4.91
CA ASP A 309 -1.25 19.25 5.19
C ASP A 309 -0.96 19.00 6.66
N PRO A 310 -0.03 18.09 7.02
CA PRO A 310 0.33 17.77 8.38
C PRO A 310 0.95 18.97 9.11
N PHE A 311 1.42 19.99 8.37
CA PHE A 311 2.10 21.17 8.93
C PHE A 311 1.17 22.39 8.97
N GLN A 312 -0.05 22.23 9.48
CA GLN A 312 -0.95 23.36 9.71
C GLN A 312 -0.63 24.08 11.03
N ASP A 313 -0.36 23.29 12.07
CA ASP A 313 -0.10 23.75 13.43
C ASP A 313 1.21 23.15 13.92
N TYR A 314 2.19 24.00 14.21
CA TYR A 314 3.53 23.58 14.65
C TYR A 314 4.29 24.76 15.26
N VAL A 315 5.47 24.48 15.81
CA VAL A 315 6.44 25.47 16.25
C VAL A 315 7.75 25.25 15.49
N ALA A 316 8.14 26.19 14.64
CA ALA A 316 9.49 26.20 14.07
C ALA A 316 10.47 26.71 15.13
N PHE A 317 11.65 26.13 15.25
CA PHE A 317 12.68 26.61 16.16
C PHE A 317 14.07 26.49 15.56
N ASP A 318 14.98 27.31 16.08
CA ASP A 318 16.39 27.33 15.72
C ASP A 318 17.23 27.74 16.95
N LEU A 319 18.51 27.36 16.96
CA LEU A 319 19.42 27.57 18.08
C LEU A 319 20.77 28.13 17.60
N GLU A 320 21.27 29.13 18.32
CA GLU A 320 22.69 29.49 18.24
C GLU A 320 23.46 28.94 19.43
N THR A 321 24.73 28.57 19.22
CA THR A 321 25.52 27.85 20.22
C THR A 321 26.94 28.39 20.38
N THR A 322 27.56 28.13 21.53
CA THR A 322 28.93 28.58 21.84
C THR A 322 30.00 28.00 20.90
N ASP A 323 29.76 26.84 20.29
CA ASP A 323 30.64 26.23 19.29
C ASP A 323 29.90 25.14 18.48
N LEU A 324 30.55 24.58 17.46
CA LEU A 324 29.98 23.53 16.60
C LEU A 324 30.17 22.10 17.16
N ASP A 325 30.78 21.93 18.33
CA ASP A 325 30.97 20.63 18.96
C ASP A 325 29.74 20.18 19.77
N LEU A 326 28.99 19.22 19.23
CA LEU A 326 27.81 18.61 19.84
C LEU A 326 28.03 18.10 21.28
N ALA A 327 29.23 17.64 21.61
CA ALA A 327 29.49 17.06 22.93
C ALA A 327 29.53 18.13 24.02
N GLY A 328 29.95 19.35 23.67
CA GLY A 328 30.37 20.35 24.64
C GLY A 328 29.84 21.77 24.41
N CYS A 329 29.19 22.08 23.28
CA CYS A 329 28.64 23.41 23.05
C CYS A 329 27.50 23.73 24.02
N GLU A 330 27.07 24.98 24.11
CA GLU A 330 25.93 25.42 24.93
C GLU A 330 25.09 26.38 24.10
N ILE A 331 23.78 26.39 24.31
CA ILE A 331 22.84 27.30 23.65
C ILE A 331 23.13 28.72 24.15
N VAL A 332 23.26 29.67 23.23
CA VAL A 332 23.41 31.11 23.49
C VAL A 332 22.20 31.91 23.01
N GLU A 333 21.44 31.37 22.06
CA GLU A 333 20.17 31.92 21.61
C GLU A 333 19.21 30.77 21.31
N ILE A 334 17.96 30.91 21.74
CA ILE A 334 16.87 30.02 21.38
C ILE A 334 15.72 30.85 20.86
N ALA A 335 15.26 30.53 19.65
CA ALA A 335 14.13 31.19 19.05
C ALA A 335 13.12 30.18 18.52
N ALA A 336 11.85 30.58 18.53
CA ALA A 336 10.76 29.77 18.02
C ALA A 336 9.61 30.62 17.47
N VAL A 337 8.94 30.09 16.47
CA VAL A 337 7.82 30.73 15.78
C VAL A 337 6.64 29.78 15.77
N ARG A 338 5.54 30.17 16.41
CA ARG A 338 4.30 29.39 16.44
C ARG A 338 3.48 29.67 15.20
N VAL A 339 3.08 28.59 14.54
CA VAL A 339 2.20 28.61 13.37
C VAL A 339 0.87 27.96 13.73
N ARG A 340 -0.23 28.59 13.31
CA ARG A 340 -1.59 28.05 13.37
C ARG A 340 -2.32 28.26 12.07
N GLY A 341 -2.91 27.21 11.51
CA GLY A 341 -3.58 27.29 10.21
C GLY A 341 -2.71 27.91 9.12
N ARG A 342 -1.38 27.65 9.15
CA ARG A 342 -0.35 28.23 8.27
C ARG A 342 -0.04 29.72 8.45
N VAL A 343 -0.51 30.34 9.53
CA VAL A 343 -0.23 31.74 9.85
C VAL A 343 0.65 31.82 11.10
N VAL A 344 1.66 32.68 11.08
CA VAL A 344 2.46 32.98 12.27
C VAL A 344 1.58 33.71 13.28
N VAL A 345 1.47 33.18 14.48
CA VAL A 345 0.61 33.74 15.55
C VAL A 345 1.40 34.25 16.75
N GLU A 346 2.62 33.73 16.96
CA GLU A 346 3.42 34.05 18.14
C GLU A 346 4.91 33.81 17.84
N GLN A 347 5.79 34.58 18.49
CA GLN A 347 7.24 34.44 18.38
C GLN A 347 7.85 34.41 19.79
N PHE A 348 8.91 33.63 19.94
CA PHE A 348 9.71 33.48 21.15
C PHE A 348 11.18 33.66 20.78
N GLU A 349 11.90 34.47 21.55
CA GLU A 349 13.34 34.68 21.38
C GLU A 349 13.94 34.96 22.75
N ARG A 350 14.95 34.17 23.14
CA ARG A 350 15.70 34.39 24.37
C ARG A 350 17.19 34.18 24.11
N ARG A 351 17.99 35.08 24.66
CA ARG A 351 19.43 34.88 24.80
C ARG A 351 19.70 34.15 26.10
N VAL A 352 20.73 33.33 26.08
CA VAL A 352 21.08 32.43 27.17
C VAL A 352 22.51 32.72 27.60
N ARG A 353 22.74 32.80 28.90
CA ARG A 353 24.11 32.88 29.43
C ARG A 353 24.74 31.48 29.43
N PRO A 354 25.79 31.24 28.64
CA PRO A 354 26.52 29.98 28.70
C PRO A 354 27.48 29.96 29.91
N GLU A 355 27.80 28.77 30.39
CA GLU A 355 28.91 28.54 31.33
C GLU A 355 30.26 28.46 30.62
N ARG A 356 30.25 28.09 29.34
CA ARG A 356 31.45 28.03 28.48
C ARG A 356 31.58 29.28 27.62
N PRO A 357 32.82 29.73 27.34
CA PRO A 357 33.03 30.89 26.46
C PRO A 357 32.59 30.58 25.04
N VAL A 358 32.04 31.59 24.36
CA VAL A 358 31.73 31.53 22.93
C VAL A 358 33.04 31.46 22.13
N SER A 359 33.15 30.46 21.26
CA SER A 359 34.31 30.30 20.39
C SER A 359 34.39 31.46 19.39
N ALA A 360 35.59 31.88 19.02
CA ALA A 360 35.76 32.96 18.03
C ALA A 360 35.04 32.64 16.71
N ARG A 361 35.03 31.37 16.33
CA ARG A 361 34.34 30.89 15.13
C ARG A 361 32.82 31.02 15.26
N ALA A 362 32.23 30.69 16.41
CA ALA A 362 30.80 30.83 16.61
C ALA A 362 30.40 32.32 16.64
N ALA A 363 31.17 33.15 17.33
CA ALA A 363 30.97 34.60 17.36
C ALA A 363 31.07 35.25 15.97
N GLU A 364 31.91 34.74 15.07
CA GLU A 364 31.98 35.18 13.66
C GLU A 364 30.73 34.80 12.85
N ILE A 365 30.03 33.74 13.23
CA ILE A 365 28.85 33.21 12.54
C ILE A 365 27.60 33.98 12.99
N HIS A 366 27.26 33.96 14.28
CA HIS A 366 26.01 34.52 14.80
C HIS A 366 26.16 35.89 15.50
N GLY A 367 27.40 36.37 15.70
CA GLY A 367 27.67 37.71 16.22
C GLY A 367 27.62 37.90 17.74
N TRP A 368 27.30 36.86 18.52
CA TRP A 368 27.20 36.93 19.99
C TRP A 368 28.58 36.74 20.63
N ARG A 369 28.90 37.57 21.62
CA ARG A 369 30.12 37.47 22.42
C ARG A 369 29.76 37.25 23.89
N ASP A 370 30.71 36.76 24.67
CA ASP A 370 30.53 36.57 26.12
C ASP A 370 30.05 37.84 26.85
N SER A 371 30.48 39.01 26.38
CA SER A 371 30.05 40.32 26.93
C SER A 371 28.58 40.65 26.69
N ASP A 372 27.97 40.08 25.65
CA ASP A 372 26.57 40.33 25.30
C ASP A 372 25.63 39.40 26.08
N LEU A 373 26.17 38.28 26.57
CA LEU A 373 25.43 37.17 27.17
C LEU A 373 25.57 37.11 28.70
N CYS A 374 26.51 37.84 29.30
CA CYS A 374 26.83 37.73 30.74
C CYS A 374 25.66 38.09 31.68
N ASP A 375 24.78 39.00 31.26
CA ASP A 375 23.62 39.46 32.03
C ASP A 375 22.33 38.68 31.70
N GLN A 376 22.40 37.69 30.81
CA GLN A 376 21.24 36.87 30.41
C GLN A 376 20.96 35.75 31.44
N PRO A 377 19.72 35.22 31.49
CA PRO A 377 19.41 34.06 32.32
C PRO A 377 20.08 32.78 31.81
N GLY A 378 20.29 31.81 32.70
CA GLY A 378 20.78 30.49 32.31
C GLY A 378 19.71 29.66 31.60
N PHE A 379 20.12 28.63 30.85
CA PHE A 379 19.20 27.79 30.07
C PHE A 379 18.07 27.18 30.91
N ALA A 380 18.38 26.68 32.11
CA ALA A 380 17.40 26.06 33.01
C ALA A 380 16.32 27.06 33.49
N GLU A 381 16.62 28.36 33.53
CA GLU A 381 15.66 29.41 33.91
C GLU A 381 14.72 29.74 32.75
N ILE A 382 15.20 29.61 31.51
CA ILE A 382 14.44 29.87 30.27
C ILE A 382 13.55 28.67 29.90
N TRP A 383 13.99 27.45 30.23
CA TRP A 383 13.33 26.21 29.83
C TRP A 383 11.82 26.16 30.14
N PRO A 384 11.32 26.54 31.33
CA PRO A 384 9.89 26.51 31.61
C PRO A 384 9.08 27.43 30.69
N GLU A 385 9.64 28.58 30.31
CA GLU A 385 9.01 29.54 29.40
C GLU A 385 8.97 28.99 27.96
N PHE A 386 10.11 28.49 27.46
CA PHE A 386 10.17 27.84 26.15
C PHE A 386 9.22 26.65 26.08
N ARG A 387 9.16 25.85 27.15
CA ARG A 387 8.29 24.69 27.20
C ARG A 387 6.82 25.09 27.26
N ALA A 388 6.44 26.10 28.03
CA ALA A 388 5.09 26.65 28.01
C ALA A 388 4.70 27.19 26.62
N PHE A 389 5.65 27.84 25.92
CA PHE A 389 5.46 28.28 24.55
C PHE A 389 5.21 27.07 23.63
N VAL A 390 6.03 26.03 23.64
CA VAL A 390 5.84 24.90 22.71
C VAL A 390 4.53 24.15 22.96
N GLY A 391 4.09 23.96 24.22
CA GLY A 391 2.90 23.16 24.51
C GLY A 391 2.98 21.76 23.91
N GLU A 392 1.91 21.18 23.39
CA GLU A 392 1.93 19.85 22.76
C GLU A 392 2.30 19.90 21.25
N ASP A 393 2.69 21.06 20.75
CA ASP A 393 2.94 21.26 19.32
C ASP A 393 4.14 20.45 18.83
N LEU A 394 4.08 20.08 17.55
CA LEU A 394 5.23 19.55 16.82
C LEU A 394 6.33 20.61 16.72
N LEU A 395 7.55 20.28 17.15
CA LEU A 395 8.73 21.12 16.93
C LEU A 395 9.36 20.82 15.57
N VAL A 396 9.56 21.85 14.77
CA VAL A 396 10.09 21.76 13.43
C VAL A 396 11.43 22.46 13.37
N ALA A 397 12.45 21.76 12.85
CA ALA A 397 13.76 22.33 12.57
C ALA A 397 14.23 21.97 11.17
N HIS A 398 15.26 22.66 10.67
CA HIS A 398 15.92 22.32 9.41
C HIS A 398 17.31 21.76 9.68
N ASN A 399 17.55 20.49 9.34
CA ASN A 399 18.77 19.76 9.72
C ASN A 399 18.94 19.60 11.26
N GLY A 400 17.85 19.79 12.02
CA GLY A 400 17.86 19.76 13.48
C GLY A 400 18.26 18.43 14.09
N ARG A 401 17.98 17.29 13.43
CA ARG A 401 18.39 15.97 13.96
C ARG A 401 19.91 15.77 13.96
N ARG A 402 20.64 16.60 13.21
CA ARG A 402 22.10 16.60 13.20
C ARG A 402 22.70 17.50 14.26
N PHE A 403 22.02 18.58 14.64
CA PHE A 403 22.58 19.62 15.51
C PHE A 403 21.62 20.06 16.61
N ASP A 404 20.57 20.81 16.27
CA ASP A 404 19.70 21.51 17.23
C ASP A 404 19.02 20.58 18.23
N VAL A 405 18.45 19.49 17.74
CA VAL A 405 17.72 18.52 18.56
C VAL A 405 18.65 17.84 19.57
N PRO A 406 19.81 17.26 19.18
CA PRO A 406 20.79 16.75 20.14
C PRO A 406 21.26 17.78 21.18
N VAL A 407 21.47 19.03 20.78
CA VAL A 407 21.92 20.09 21.71
C VAL A 407 20.83 20.41 22.72
N LEU A 408 19.59 20.62 22.26
CA LEU A 408 18.43 20.87 23.11
C LEU A 408 18.18 19.72 24.08
N GLN A 409 18.17 18.48 23.59
CA GLN A 409 17.97 17.28 24.42
C GLN A 409 19.05 17.14 25.50
N ARG A 410 20.31 17.44 25.17
CA ARG A 410 21.41 17.39 26.15
C ARG A 410 21.27 18.47 27.22
N MET A 411 20.99 19.71 26.83
CA MET A 411 20.88 20.81 27.80
C MET A 411 19.61 20.76 28.64
N ALA A 412 18.54 20.18 28.09
CA ALA A 412 17.29 19.94 28.81
C ALA A 412 17.26 18.60 29.55
N ALA A 413 18.34 17.82 29.54
CA ALA A 413 18.37 16.51 30.19
C ALA A 413 18.08 16.64 31.69
N GLY A 414 17.03 15.96 32.16
CA GLY A 414 16.56 16.03 33.55
C GLY A 414 15.67 17.22 33.88
N LEU A 415 15.39 18.10 32.91
CA LEU A 415 14.35 19.13 33.03
C LEU A 415 12.98 18.54 32.63
N PRO A 416 11.89 18.97 33.28
CA PRO A 416 10.56 18.39 33.04
C PRO A 416 10.02 18.74 31.65
N GLY A 417 9.34 17.78 31.02
CA GLY A 417 8.59 17.97 29.77
C GLY A 417 9.43 17.87 28.49
N LEU A 418 10.67 17.39 28.58
CA LEU A 418 11.52 17.09 27.42
C LEU A 418 11.00 15.86 26.67
N GLU A 419 10.56 14.85 27.41
CA GLU A 419 10.01 13.57 26.93
C GLU A 419 8.73 13.73 26.09
N ASP A 420 8.01 14.84 26.26
CA ASP A 420 6.76 15.11 25.54
C ASP A 420 7.01 15.73 24.16
N LEU A 421 8.21 16.28 23.93
CA LEU A 421 8.57 17.00 22.70
C LEU A 421 8.78 16.02 21.54
N VAL A 422 8.14 16.32 20.42
CA VAL A 422 8.35 15.59 19.16
C VAL A 422 8.89 16.52 18.10
N PHE A 423 9.88 16.01 17.38
CA PHE A 423 10.67 16.78 16.44
C PHE A 423 10.47 16.29 15.01
N PHE A 424 10.26 17.22 14.10
CA PHE A 424 10.29 16.99 12.65
C PHE A 424 11.46 17.74 12.02
N ASP A 425 12.29 17.01 11.30
CA ASP A 425 13.37 17.59 10.50
C ASP A 425 12.91 17.77 9.06
N THR A 426 12.99 18.99 8.54
CA THR A 426 12.57 19.31 7.18
C THR A 426 13.63 18.97 6.12
N LEU A 427 14.89 18.74 6.50
CA LEU A 427 15.97 18.44 5.55
C LEU A 427 15.73 17.14 4.74
N PRO A 428 15.30 16.01 5.33
CA PRO A 428 14.92 14.81 4.59
C PRO A 428 13.79 15.05 3.59
N LEU A 429 12.79 15.85 3.97
CA LEU A 429 11.68 16.22 3.11
C LEU A 429 12.18 17.04 1.91
N ALA A 430 12.99 18.08 2.16
CA ALA A 430 13.58 18.90 1.11
C ALA A 430 14.40 18.07 0.12
N ARG A 431 15.28 17.17 0.62
CA ARG A 431 16.09 16.26 -0.21
C ARG A 431 15.28 15.20 -0.96
N CYS A 432 14.08 14.87 -0.49
CA CYS A 432 13.19 13.96 -1.19
C CYS A 432 12.47 14.66 -2.35
N LEU A 433 12.20 15.96 -2.19
CA LEU A 433 11.42 16.75 -3.15
C LEU A 433 12.29 17.47 -4.20
N LEU A 434 13.55 17.76 -3.87
CA LEU A 434 14.44 18.59 -4.67
C LEU A 434 15.79 17.90 -4.91
N GLU A 435 16.32 18.04 -6.13
CA GLU A 435 17.63 17.50 -6.51
C GLU A 435 18.80 18.45 -6.18
N GLU A 436 18.51 19.74 -6.03
CA GLU A 436 19.50 20.79 -5.76
C GLU A 436 19.82 20.93 -4.27
N SER A 437 20.51 22.01 -3.90
CA SER A 437 20.84 22.29 -2.50
C SER A 437 19.58 22.35 -1.64
N ALA A 438 19.66 21.68 -0.49
CA ALA A 438 18.63 21.65 0.52
C ALA A 438 19.11 22.33 1.80
N LYS A 439 19.93 23.38 1.70
CA LYS A 439 20.23 24.27 2.83
C LYS A 439 19.11 25.29 2.98
N LEU A 440 18.87 25.76 4.20
CA LEU A 440 17.78 26.68 4.49
C LEU A 440 17.87 27.97 3.64
N GLU A 441 19.04 28.61 3.60
CA GLU A 441 19.28 29.84 2.83
C GLU A 441 19.02 29.64 1.33
N ASP A 442 19.53 28.54 0.75
CA ASP A 442 19.35 28.22 -0.66
C ASP A 442 17.87 27.97 -0.98
N LEU A 443 17.15 27.29 -0.08
CA LEU A 443 15.71 27.06 -0.19
C LEU A 443 14.91 28.37 -0.06
N ALA A 444 15.27 29.22 0.90
CA ALA A 444 14.62 30.51 1.11
C ALA A 444 14.77 31.39 -0.14
N HIS A 445 15.98 31.49 -0.67
CA HIS A 445 16.23 32.20 -1.93
C HIS A 445 15.45 31.61 -3.11
N ARG A 446 15.45 30.27 -3.27
CA ARG A 446 14.69 29.58 -4.33
C ARG A 446 13.20 29.90 -4.29
N PHE A 447 12.65 29.96 -3.08
CA PHE A 447 11.23 30.15 -2.83
C PHE A 447 10.82 31.62 -2.69
N GLY A 448 11.77 32.56 -2.76
CA GLY A 448 11.50 33.98 -2.54
C GLY A 448 11.03 34.27 -1.11
N VAL A 449 11.47 33.48 -0.14
CA VAL A 449 11.24 33.69 1.30
C VAL A 449 12.32 34.61 1.83
N ASP A 450 11.94 35.62 2.60
CA ASP A 450 12.89 36.50 3.29
C ASP A 450 13.59 35.71 4.40
N ALA A 451 14.92 35.59 4.30
CA ALA A 451 15.75 34.88 5.25
C ALA A 451 16.24 35.78 6.39
N GLY A 452 15.98 37.09 6.34
CA GLY A 452 16.47 38.03 7.35
C GLY A 452 17.99 38.01 7.47
N ARG A 453 18.51 38.03 8.70
CA ARG A 453 19.94 37.87 8.98
C ARG A 453 20.26 36.38 9.12
N SER A 454 21.06 35.87 8.21
CA SER A 454 21.63 34.52 8.31
C SER A 454 22.37 34.35 9.64
N HIS A 455 22.19 33.19 10.27
CA HIS A 455 22.77 32.85 11.57
C HIS A 455 22.24 33.70 12.72
N HIS A 456 20.93 33.91 12.71
CA HIS A 456 20.19 34.53 13.81
C HIS A 456 18.93 33.69 14.03
N ALA A 457 18.81 33.08 15.20
CA ALA A 457 17.85 32.00 15.43
C ALA A 457 16.40 32.37 15.07
N LEU A 458 15.95 33.59 15.41
CA LEU A 458 14.58 34.03 15.07
C LEU A 458 14.34 34.23 13.56
N ASP A 459 15.33 34.77 12.86
CA ASP A 459 15.25 35.03 11.42
C ASP A 459 15.25 33.68 10.66
N ASP A 460 16.11 32.73 11.08
CA ASP A 460 16.17 31.38 10.52
C ASP A 460 14.90 30.56 10.83
N ALA A 461 14.36 30.62 12.05
CA ALA A 461 13.09 29.99 12.39
C ALA A 461 11.92 30.56 11.57
N SER A 462 11.93 31.87 11.30
CA SER A 462 10.93 32.54 10.45
C SER A 462 11.07 32.15 8.98
N ALA A 463 12.30 32.06 8.47
CA ALA A 463 12.60 31.58 7.12
C ALA A 463 12.11 30.14 6.94
N LEU A 464 12.33 29.29 7.95
CA LEU A 464 11.87 27.91 7.97
C LEU A 464 10.35 27.79 7.85
N VAL A 465 9.57 28.66 8.49
CA VAL A 465 8.10 28.69 8.31
C VAL A 465 7.72 28.90 6.84
N GLY A 466 8.37 29.88 6.17
CA GLY A 466 8.13 30.15 4.76
C GLY A 466 8.54 29.00 3.84
N VAL A 467 9.72 28.42 4.09
CA VAL A 467 10.26 27.28 3.34
C VAL A 467 9.39 26.04 3.51
N LEU A 468 8.98 25.71 4.74
CA LEU A 468 8.15 24.54 5.02
C LEU A 468 6.79 24.63 4.31
N ARG A 469 6.19 25.83 4.23
CA ARG A 469 4.95 26.02 3.46
C ARG A 469 5.14 25.61 1.99
N HIS A 470 6.23 26.04 1.35
CA HIS A 470 6.53 25.66 -0.04
C HIS A 470 6.85 24.18 -0.19
N LEU A 471 7.59 23.59 0.74
CA LEU A 471 7.84 22.15 0.77
C LEU A 471 6.53 21.35 0.92
N GLY A 472 5.59 21.82 1.75
CA GLY A 472 4.26 21.25 1.90
C GLY A 472 3.46 21.28 0.59
N GLU A 473 3.50 22.40 -0.15
CA GLU A 473 2.85 22.53 -1.46
C GLU A 473 3.45 21.58 -2.50
N LEU A 474 4.79 21.46 -2.55
CA LEU A 474 5.50 20.52 -3.43
C LEU A 474 5.18 19.07 -3.08
N ARG A 475 5.14 18.73 -1.78
CA ARG A 475 4.77 17.40 -1.29
C ARG A 475 3.35 17.03 -1.72
N ALA A 476 2.40 17.93 -1.50
CA ALA A 476 1.00 17.71 -1.88
C ALA A 476 0.83 17.58 -3.40
N ALA A 477 1.57 18.38 -4.20
CA ALA A 477 1.59 18.25 -5.65
C ALA A 477 2.11 16.88 -6.09
N ARG A 478 3.23 16.44 -5.53
CA ARG A 478 3.83 15.13 -5.82
C ARG A 478 2.91 13.97 -5.45
N ALA A 479 2.28 14.02 -4.29
CA ALA A 479 1.30 13.01 -3.86
C ALA A 479 0.12 12.94 -4.83
N ARG A 480 -0.45 14.08 -5.24
CA ARG A 480 -1.51 14.13 -6.27
C ARG A 480 -1.07 13.53 -7.61
N LYS A 481 0.14 13.86 -8.08
CA LYS A 481 0.66 13.37 -9.37
C LYS A 481 0.89 11.85 -9.38
N SER A 482 1.29 11.28 -8.24
CA SER A 482 1.68 9.86 -8.11
C SER A 482 0.55 8.94 -7.63
N ALA A 483 -0.59 9.50 -7.21
CA ALA A 483 -1.76 8.77 -6.77
C ALA A 483 -2.40 7.92 -7.88
N LEU A 484 -3.17 6.90 -7.48
CA LEU A 484 -3.99 6.04 -8.35
C LEU A 484 -3.22 5.30 -9.46
N VAL A 485 -1.97 4.93 -9.20
CA VAL A 485 -1.14 4.09 -10.08
C VAL A 485 -1.80 2.75 -10.46
N ASN A 486 -2.71 2.24 -9.62
CA ASN A 486 -3.51 1.05 -9.91
C ASN A 486 -4.47 1.24 -11.10
N LEU A 487 -4.81 2.48 -11.47
CA LEU A 487 -5.64 2.78 -12.63
C LEU A 487 -4.81 3.00 -13.90
N LEU A 488 -3.48 2.94 -13.82
CA LEU A 488 -2.60 3.27 -14.94
C LEU A 488 -2.84 2.35 -16.15
N GLY A 489 -3.07 1.05 -15.94
CA GLY A 489 -3.41 0.12 -17.02
C GLY A 489 -4.68 0.53 -17.77
N TRP A 490 -5.73 0.91 -17.04
CA TRP A 490 -6.99 1.40 -17.63
C TRP A 490 -6.82 2.72 -18.35
N LEU A 491 -6.01 3.64 -17.81
CA LEU A 491 -5.65 4.88 -18.49
C LEU A 491 -4.96 4.58 -19.83
N GLY A 492 -4.00 3.64 -19.85
CA GLY A 492 -3.32 3.21 -21.08
C GLY A 492 -4.28 2.68 -22.14
N LEU A 493 -5.25 1.84 -21.74
CA LEU A 493 -6.30 1.35 -22.64
C LEU A 493 -7.16 2.51 -23.16
N ALA A 494 -7.63 3.39 -22.28
CA ALA A 494 -8.46 4.52 -22.66
C ALA A 494 -7.73 5.46 -23.63
N LEU A 495 -6.44 5.73 -23.41
CA LEU A 495 -5.61 6.55 -24.30
C LEU A 495 -5.33 5.87 -25.66
N ALA A 496 -5.31 4.53 -25.71
CA ALA A 496 -5.18 3.80 -26.96
C ALA A 496 -6.50 3.76 -27.77
N LEU A 497 -7.63 3.81 -27.07
CA LEU A 497 -8.98 3.82 -27.67
C LEU A 497 -9.46 5.22 -28.03
N ASP A 498 -8.88 6.26 -27.43
CA ASP A 498 -9.24 7.65 -27.70
C ASP A 498 -8.94 8.04 -29.16
N GLU A 499 -9.97 8.25 -29.96
CA GLU A 499 -9.87 8.61 -31.38
C GLU A 499 -9.67 10.12 -31.62
N ARG A 500 -9.60 10.93 -30.55
CA ARG A 500 -9.39 12.39 -30.69
C ARG A 500 -8.01 12.71 -31.29
N PRO A 501 -7.91 13.77 -32.12
CA PRO A 501 -6.66 14.12 -32.77
C PRO A 501 -5.61 14.61 -31.75
N GLU A 502 -4.37 14.18 -31.99
CA GLU A 502 -3.13 14.61 -31.34
C GLU A 502 -3.08 14.41 -29.81
N PRO A 503 -2.47 13.30 -29.31
CA PRO A 503 -2.19 13.18 -27.90
C PRO A 503 -1.15 14.24 -27.48
N THR A 504 -1.31 14.77 -26.27
CA THR A 504 -0.32 15.62 -25.63
C THR A 504 0.97 14.84 -25.32
N ALA A 505 2.06 15.53 -24.98
CA ALA A 505 3.30 14.87 -24.56
C ALA A 505 3.09 14.00 -23.31
N GLU A 506 2.32 14.49 -22.34
CA GLU A 506 1.98 13.76 -21.12
C GLU A 506 1.12 12.52 -21.41
N GLU A 507 0.14 12.62 -22.33
CA GLU A 507 -0.67 11.46 -22.72
C GLU A 507 0.16 10.37 -23.42
N ARG A 508 1.13 10.75 -24.29
CA ARG A 508 2.03 9.77 -24.91
C ARG A 508 2.87 9.06 -23.85
N MET A 509 3.49 9.82 -22.95
CA MET A 509 4.30 9.28 -21.86
C MET A 509 3.48 8.34 -20.94
N LEU A 510 2.30 8.77 -20.50
CA LEU A 510 1.45 7.96 -19.62
C LEU A 510 0.95 6.70 -20.31
N ARG A 511 0.68 6.74 -21.63
CA ARG A 511 0.35 5.55 -22.41
C ARG A 511 1.50 4.56 -22.41
N GLU A 512 2.74 5.03 -22.62
CA GLU A 512 3.94 4.17 -22.57
C GLU A 512 4.17 3.57 -21.18
N LEU A 513 4.05 4.38 -20.12
CA LEU A 513 4.16 3.93 -18.73
C LEU A 513 3.08 2.92 -18.34
N ALA A 514 1.91 2.99 -18.98
CA ALA A 514 0.79 2.10 -18.72
C ALA A 514 0.91 0.72 -19.35
N ILE A 515 1.76 0.53 -20.37
CA ILE A 515 1.85 -0.73 -21.12
C ILE A 515 2.06 -1.93 -20.18
N PRO A 516 3.04 -1.93 -19.24
CA PRO A 516 3.23 -3.07 -18.35
C PRO A 516 2.00 -3.42 -17.50
N ALA A 517 1.26 -2.42 -17.02
CA ALA A 517 0.04 -2.64 -16.24
C ALA A 517 -1.14 -3.09 -17.12
N ALA A 518 -1.21 -2.61 -18.36
CA ALA A 518 -2.27 -2.92 -19.32
C ALA A 518 -2.16 -4.33 -19.92
N VAL A 519 -0.95 -4.74 -20.33
CA VAL A 519 -0.71 -5.97 -21.11
C VAL A 519 0.11 -7.02 -20.36
N GLY A 520 0.61 -6.67 -19.18
CA GLY A 520 1.47 -7.52 -18.36
C GLY A 520 0.80 -8.79 -17.89
N ARG A 521 1.61 -9.65 -17.26
CA ARG A 521 1.16 -10.99 -16.84
C ARG A 521 0.11 -10.94 -15.73
N PHE A 522 0.19 -9.94 -14.88
CA PHE A 522 -0.67 -9.77 -13.71
C PHE A 522 -1.79 -8.74 -13.93
N GLY A 523 -1.91 -8.18 -15.13
CA GLY A 523 -2.96 -7.22 -15.48
C GLY A 523 -4.16 -7.89 -16.15
N ASP A 524 -5.37 -7.51 -15.74
CA ASP A 524 -6.62 -8.04 -16.29
C ASP A 524 -7.25 -7.13 -17.35
N CYS A 525 -6.62 -5.99 -17.67
CA CYS A 525 -7.18 -4.94 -18.51
C CYS A 525 -7.62 -5.45 -19.89
N LEU A 526 -6.70 -6.09 -20.63
CA LEU A 526 -6.99 -6.63 -21.95
C LEU A 526 -8.02 -7.76 -21.91
N GLN A 527 -7.98 -8.61 -20.90
CA GLN A 527 -8.90 -9.72 -20.79
C GLN A 527 -10.33 -9.21 -20.57
N VAL A 528 -10.50 -8.21 -19.69
CA VAL A 528 -11.81 -7.58 -19.45
C VAL A 528 -12.29 -6.81 -20.66
N TYR A 529 -11.38 -6.12 -21.37
CA TYR A 529 -11.73 -5.43 -22.60
C TYR A 529 -12.25 -6.41 -23.67
N ALA A 530 -11.58 -7.55 -23.84
CA ALA A 530 -11.96 -8.59 -24.80
C ALA A 530 -13.40 -9.09 -24.65
N GLU A 531 -13.89 -9.16 -23.41
CA GLU A 531 -15.23 -9.66 -23.11
C GLU A 531 -16.32 -8.64 -23.40
N GLU A 532 -15.99 -7.35 -23.39
CA GLU A 532 -16.95 -6.27 -23.56
C GLU A 532 -16.86 -5.60 -24.95
N CYS A 533 -15.75 -5.79 -25.68
CA CYS A 533 -15.48 -5.03 -26.90
C CYS A 533 -16.50 -5.33 -28.01
N GLU A 534 -16.88 -6.60 -28.20
CA GLU A 534 -17.87 -6.97 -29.22
C GLU A 534 -19.24 -6.36 -28.94
N ALA A 535 -19.74 -6.51 -27.71
CA ALA A 535 -21.04 -5.98 -27.30
C ALA A 535 -21.09 -4.44 -27.34
N ALA A 536 -19.95 -3.78 -27.11
CA ALA A 536 -19.80 -2.34 -27.18
C ALA A 536 -19.58 -1.78 -28.60
N GLY A 537 -19.43 -2.66 -29.62
CA GLY A 537 -19.05 -2.23 -30.97
C GLY A 537 -17.68 -1.54 -31.01
N ALA A 538 -16.77 -1.97 -30.13
CA ALA A 538 -15.43 -1.41 -29.96
C ALA A 538 -14.41 -2.12 -30.88
N PRO A 539 -13.21 -1.53 -31.06
CA PRO A 539 -12.08 -2.21 -31.70
C PRO A 539 -11.83 -3.62 -31.15
N GLY A 540 -11.38 -4.54 -32.01
CA GLY A 540 -11.00 -5.87 -31.58
C GLY A 540 -9.75 -5.86 -30.69
N VAL A 541 -9.57 -6.92 -29.90
CA VAL A 541 -8.42 -7.06 -28.97
C VAL A 541 -7.09 -6.98 -29.72
N ASP A 542 -6.98 -7.62 -30.88
CA ASP A 542 -5.75 -7.60 -31.69
C ASP A 542 -5.41 -6.18 -32.16
N GLU A 543 -6.43 -5.41 -32.56
CA GLU A 543 -6.24 -4.01 -32.93
C GLU A 543 -5.78 -3.18 -31.72
N LEU A 544 -6.38 -3.39 -30.55
CA LEU A 544 -5.96 -2.72 -29.32
C LEU A 544 -4.54 -3.10 -28.93
N ILE A 545 -4.13 -4.36 -29.10
CA ILE A 545 -2.76 -4.82 -28.86
C ILE A 545 -1.79 -4.09 -29.80
N GLU A 546 -2.11 -3.97 -31.09
CA GLU A 546 -1.30 -3.20 -32.04
C GLU A 546 -1.20 -1.73 -31.63
N ARG A 547 -2.30 -1.12 -31.21
CA ARG A 547 -2.29 0.24 -30.63
C ARG A 547 -1.39 0.29 -29.38
N LEU A 548 -1.33 -0.73 -28.54
CA LEU A 548 -0.48 -0.75 -27.33
C LEU A 548 0.98 -1.14 -27.59
N GLY A 549 1.41 -1.27 -28.85
CA GLY A 549 2.80 -1.55 -29.23
C GLY A 549 3.05 -2.97 -29.76
N GLY A 550 1.98 -3.74 -29.98
CA GLY A 550 2.00 -5.00 -30.73
C GLY A 550 2.30 -6.26 -29.92
N ALA A 551 1.99 -7.42 -30.52
CA ALA A 551 2.06 -8.72 -29.85
C ALA A 551 3.47 -9.10 -29.34
N ARG A 552 4.53 -8.72 -30.06
CA ARG A 552 5.93 -9.01 -29.66
C ARG A 552 6.33 -8.28 -28.37
N LEU A 553 5.90 -7.03 -28.22
CA LEU A 553 6.16 -6.25 -27.00
C LEU A 553 5.45 -6.91 -25.81
N MET A 554 4.20 -7.31 -26.01
CA MET A 554 3.38 -7.96 -25.00
C MET A 554 3.98 -9.30 -24.56
N GLU A 555 4.42 -10.16 -25.47
CA GLU A 555 5.09 -11.44 -25.14
C GLU A 555 6.37 -11.20 -24.33
N ARG A 556 7.17 -10.20 -24.72
CA ARG A 556 8.37 -9.81 -23.97
C ARG A 556 8.05 -9.31 -22.56
N ILE A 557 7.00 -8.51 -22.38
CA ILE A 557 6.59 -8.03 -21.05
C ILE A 557 6.07 -9.21 -20.20
N ARG A 558 5.20 -10.07 -20.74
CA ARG A 558 4.62 -11.21 -20.02
C ARG A 558 5.64 -12.27 -19.59
N THR A 559 6.78 -12.34 -20.27
CA THR A 559 7.90 -13.23 -19.91
C THR A 559 8.82 -12.64 -18.86
N GLN A 560 8.85 -11.31 -18.69
CA GLN A 560 9.57 -10.65 -17.62
C GLN A 560 8.82 -10.82 -16.28
N ARG A 561 9.56 -10.77 -15.17
CA ARG A 561 9.00 -10.75 -13.80
C ARG A 561 9.51 -9.52 -13.03
N PRO A 562 9.23 -8.28 -13.48
CA PRO A 562 9.65 -7.12 -12.71
C PRO A 562 8.82 -7.03 -11.43
N PRO A 563 9.43 -6.77 -10.27
CA PRO A 563 8.71 -6.49 -9.03
C PRO A 563 7.66 -5.37 -9.17
N ALA A 564 7.92 -4.38 -10.03
CA ALA A 564 7.03 -3.24 -10.28
C ALA A 564 5.62 -3.63 -10.76
N GLU A 565 5.45 -4.76 -11.47
CA GLU A 565 4.11 -5.23 -11.88
C GLU A 565 3.22 -5.64 -10.70
N ARG A 566 3.81 -5.97 -9.55
CA ARG A 566 3.05 -6.36 -8.34
C ARG A 566 2.54 -5.17 -7.55
N TYR A 567 3.15 -3.99 -7.72
CA TYR A 567 2.88 -2.82 -6.89
C TYR A 567 1.39 -2.43 -6.87
N PRO A 568 0.68 -2.32 -8.01
CA PRO A 568 -0.77 -2.08 -8.03
C PRO A 568 -1.58 -3.08 -7.19
N ALA A 569 -1.26 -4.38 -7.30
CA ALA A 569 -1.97 -5.44 -6.58
C ALA A 569 -1.66 -5.42 -5.08
N SER A 570 -0.40 -5.15 -4.71
CA SER A 570 0.03 -5.01 -3.32
C SER A 570 -0.65 -3.80 -2.64
N VAL A 571 -0.72 -2.65 -3.32
CA VAL A 571 -1.42 -1.46 -2.83
C VAL A 571 -2.92 -1.74 -2.69
N ALA A 572 -3.56 -2.38 -3.67
CA ALA A 572 -4.99 -2.71 -3.58
C ALA A 572 -5.30 -3.61 -2.36
N ARG A 573 -4.46 -4.63 -2.11
CA ARG A 573 -4.58 -5.49 -0.91
C ARG A 573 -4.37 -4.70 0.37
N LEU A 574 -3.38 -3.80 0.41
CA LEU A 574 -3.13 -2.93 1.56
C LEU A 574 -4.33 -2.01 1.83
N SER A 575 -4.88 -1.37 0.80
CA SER A 575 -6.04 -0.48 0.92
C SER A 575 -7.26 -1.21 1.48
N ALA A 576 -7.51 -2.45 1.05
CA ALA A 576 -8.59 -3.27 1.61
C ALA A 576 -8.38 -3.55 3.12
N LEU A 577 -7.15 -3.91 3.51
CA LEU A 577 -6.80 -4.13 4.92
C LEU A 577 -6.90 -2.85 5.76
N VAL A 578 -6.47 -1.72 5.21
CA VAL A 578 -6.59 -0.40 5.86
C VAL A 578 -8.06 -0.06 6.09
N ALA A 579 -8.91 -0.21 5.06
CA ALA A 579 -10.35 0.04 5.17
C ALA A 579 -11.01 -0.87 6.21
N ALA A 580 -10.65 -2.15 6.24
CA ALA A 580 -11.14 -3.09 7.24
C ALA A 580 -10.66 -2.75 8.66
N SER A 581 -9.57 -1.99 8.81
CA SER A 581 -8.89 -1.67 10.08
C SER A 581 -9.30 -0.32 10.67
N ALA A 582 -10.42 0.24 10.24
CA ALA A 582 -10.97 1.44 10.85
C ALA A 582 -11.38 1.20 12.32
N ALA A 583 -10.87 2.03 13.22
CA ALA A 583 -11.20 2.06 14.64
C ALA A 583 -11.41 3.51 15.11
N PRO A 584 -11.94 3.76 16.33
CA PRO A 584 -12.19 5.11 16.85
C PRO A 584 -10.95 6.01 16.91
N THR A 585 -9.78 5.43 17.15
CA THR A 585 -8.50 6.15 17.18
C THR A 585 -7.52 5.64 16.12
N LEU A 586 -6.57 6.49 15.72
CA LEU A 586 -5.46 6.10 14.85
C LEU A 586 -4.65 4.95 15.46
N ALA A 587 -4.34 5.03 16.77
CA ALA A 587 -3.56 4.03 17.47
C ALA A 587 -4.21 2.64 17.37
N GLU A 588 -5.51 2.53 17.70
CA GLU A 588 -6.25 1.27 17.57
C GLU A 588 -6.32 0.77 16.12
N SER A 589 -6.46 1.68 15.15
CA SER A 589 -6.49 1.34 13.72
C SER A 589 -5.15 0.73 13.27
N ILE A 590 -4.03 1.32 13.73
CA ILE A 590 -2.68 0.79 13.48
C ILE A 590 -2.53 -0.60 14.09
N GLU A 591 -2.96 -0.79 15.35
CA GLU A 591 -2.85 -2.09 16.02
C GLU A 591 -3.64 -3.18 15.30
N LEU A 592 -4.87 -2.86 14.88
CA LEU A 592 -5.73 -3.78 14.15
C LEU A 592 -5.12 -4.16 12.80
N LEU A 593 -4.57 -3.19 12.04
CA LEU A 593 -3.87 -3.48 10.79
C LEU A 593 -2.65 -4.36 11.01
N LEU A 594 -1.81 -4.05 12.01
CA LEU A 594 -0.61 -4.82 12.33
C LEU A 594 -0.96 -6.26 12.76
N ALA A 595 -2.02 -6.43 13.55
CA ALA A 595 -2.53 -7.74 13.93
C ALA A 595 -2.97 -8.53 12.70
N ARG A 596 -3.73 -7.91 11.79
CA ARG A 596 -4.16 -8.53 10.53
C ARG A 596 -3.01 -8.94 9.64
N VAL A 597 -2.02 -8.07 9.42
CA VAL A 597 -0.84 -8.43 8.61
C VAL A 597 -0.08 -9.62 9.23
N ALA A 598 -0.06 -9.75 10.55
CA ALA A 598 0.55 -10.90 11.25
C ALA A 598 -0.23 -12.22 11.13
N LEU A 599 -1.51 -12.18 10.74
CA LEU A 599 -2.35 -13.36 10.50
C LEU A 599 -1.98 -14.12 9.22
N SER A 600 -1.17 -13.53 8.33
CA SER A 600 -0.71 -14.15 7.09
C SER A 600 0.76 -14.57 7.18
N ARG A 601 1.05 -15.84 6.83
CA ARG A 601 2.40 -16.43 6.78
C ARG A 601 2.60 -17.33 5.54
N SER A 602 3.85 -17.51 5.13
CA SER A 602 4.25 -18.30 3.95
C SER A 602 5.21 -19.46 4.26
N ASP A 603 5.36 -19.88 5.52
CA ASP A 603 6.52 -20.63 6.02
C ASP A 603 6.55 -22.13 5.65
N GLY A 604 6.70 -22.47 4.36
CA GLY A 604 7.03 -23.81 3.85
C GLY A 604 5.83 -24.69 3.49
N SER A 605 6.03 -26.01 3.35
CA SER A 605 4.99 -26.98 2.96
C SER A 605 4.39 -27.79 4.12
N ALA A 606 4.74 -27.46 5.37
CA ALA A 606 4.22 -28.14 6.55
C ALA A 606 2.81 -27.62 6.90
N VAL A 607 1.95 -28.50 7.44
CA VAL A 607 0.66 -28.08 8.01
C VAL A 607 0.92 -27.33 9.32
N GLU A 608 0.23 -26.21 9.55
CA GLU A 608 0.29 -25.48 10.82
C GLU A 608 -1.04 -25.62 11.56
N ASP A 609 -0.99 -26.16 12.78
CA ASP A 609 -2.18 -26.58 13.54
C ASP A 609 -3.14 -25.42 13.89
N ARG A 610 -2.68 -24.17 13.84
CA ARG A 610 -3.45 -22.99 14.29
C ARG A 610 -3.90 -22.06 13.15
N ARG A 611 -3.74 -22.45 11.89
CA ARG A 611 -4.08 -21.59 10.73
C ARG A 611 -4.82 -22.36 9.64
N VAL A 612 -5.73 -21.65 8.97
CA VAL A 612 -6.40 -22.16 7.77
C VAL A 612 -5.36 -22.33 6.65
N ASN A 613 -5.33 -23.50 6.02
CA ASN A 613 -4.37 -23.82 4.98
C ASN A 613 -4.89 -23.43 3.59
N LEU A 614 -4.27 -22.44 2.96
CA LEU A 614 -4.55 -22.00 1.59
C LEU A 614 -3.56 -22.65 0.64
N LEU A 615 -4.04 -23.62 -0.15
CA LEU A 615 -3.19 -24.48 -0.97
C LEU A 615 -3.64 -24.47 -2.43
N THR A 616 -2.68 -24.36 -3.35
CA THR A 616 -3.00 -24.71 -4.74
C THR A 616 -3.22 -26.22 -4.82
N LEU A 617 -4.16 -26.69 -5.65
CA LEU A 617 -4.45 -28.12 -5.81
C LEU A 617 -3.17 -28.95 -6.09
N HIS A 618 -2.23 -28.41 -6.87
CA HIS A 618 -0.94 -29.03 -7.17
C HIS A 618 -0.04 -29.24 -5.94
N SER A 619 -0.17 -28.38 -4.92
CA SER A 619 0.66 -28.39 -3.71
C SER A 619 0.12 -29.30 -2.59
N THR A 620 -1.06 -29.89 -2.78
CA THR A 620 -1.76 -30.65 -1.72
C THR A 620 -1.27 -32.09 -1.54
N LYS A 621 -0.43 -32.59 -2.45
CA LYS A 621 -0.04 -33.99 -2.49
C LYS A 621 0.67 -34.39 -1.18
N GLY A 622 0.10 -35.39 -0.50
CA GLY A 622 0.64 -35.92 0.76
C GLY A 622 0.13 -35.23 2.02
N LEU A 623 -0.68 -34.17 1.88
CA LEU A 623 -1.37 -33.52 2.99
C LEU A 623 -2.79 -34.08 3.14
N GLU A 624 -3.39 -33.94 4.32
CA GLU A 624 -4.76 -34.35 4.62
C GLU A 624 -5.35 -33.44 5.70
N PHE A 625 -6.64 -33.15 5.61
CA PHE A 625 -7.34 -32.21 6.49
C PHE A 625 -8.70 -32.75 6.88
N SER A 626 -9.17 -32.42 8.08
CA SER A 626 -10.50 -32.80 8.58
C SER A 626 -11.60 -32.18 7.71
N ARG A 627 -11.41 -30.91 7.32
CA ARG A 627 -12.34 -30.12 6.49
C ARG A 627 -11.63 -29.59 5.25
N VAL A 628 -12.19 -29.86 4.07
CA VAL A 628 -11.64 -29.36 2.80
C VAL A 628 -12.72 -28.64 2.00
N TYR A 629 -12.36 -27.44 1.54
CA TYR A 629 -13.15 -26.63 0.62
C TYR A 629 -12.39 -26.56 -0.69
N ILE A 630 -12.99 -26.94 -1.81
CA ILE A 630 -12.43 -26.75 -3.14
C ILE A 630 -13.14 -25.56 -3.77
N VAL A 631 -12.42 -24.44 -3.86
CA VAL A 631 -12.93 -23.15 -4.34
C VAL A 631 -12.56 -22.99 -5.82
N GLY A 632 -13.55 -22.63 -6.63
CA GLY A 632 -13.37 -22.49 -8.07
C GLY A 632 -13.60 -23.80 -8.81
N ALA A 633 -14.69 -24.51 -8.54
CA ALA A 633 -15.08 -25.75 -9.24
C ALA A 633 -15.91 -25.51 -10.53
N GLU A 634 -16.02 -24.26 -10.97
CA GLU A 634 -16.53 -23.86 -12.29
C GLU A 634 -15.61 -24.26 -13.46
N ASP A 635 -16.20 -24.40 -14.66
CA ASP A 635 -15.48 -24.75 -15.89
C ASP A 635 -14.34 -23.79 -16.22
N ALA A 636 -14.46 -22.49 -15.92
CA ALA A 636 -13.40 -21.52 -16.13
C ALA A 636 -12.13 -21.77 -15.32
N MET A 637 -12.25 -22.48 -14.19
CA MET A 637 -11.11 -22.86 -13.37
C MET A 637 -10.78 -24.33 -13.54
N LEU A 638 -11.76 -25.23 -13.60
CA LEU A 638 -11.58 -26.67 -13.66
C LEU A 638 -12.64 -27.27 -14.60
N PRO A 639 -12.28 -27.67 -15.84
CA PRO A 639 -10.92 -27.85 -16.41
C PRO A 639 -10.24 -26.62 -17.02
N GLY A 640 -10.93 -25.49 -17.17
CA GLY A 640 -10.48 -24.29 -17.89
C GLY A 640 -11.20 -24.15 -19.24
N LEU A 641 -11.76 -22.97 -19.54
CA LEU A 641 -12.54 -22.73 -20.76
C LEU A 641 -11.77 -23.08 -22.04
N VAL A 642 -10.51 -22.66 -22.13
CA VAL A 642 -9.64 -22.92 -23.29
C VAL A 642 -9.47 -24.42 -23.57
N ALA A 643 -9.38 -25.25 -22.53
CA ALA A 643 -9.26 -26.70 -22.69
C ALA A 643 -10.56 -27.32 -23.20
N LEU A 644 -11.71 -26.77 -22.80
CA LEU A 644 -13.03 -27.19 -23.27
C LEU A 644 -13.29 -26.76 -24.70
N GLU A 645 -13.03 -25.49 -25.02
CA GLU A 645 -13.24 -24.89 -26.35
C GLU A 645 -12.39 -25.58 -27.42
N ASN A 646 -11.14 -25.96 -27.08
CA ASN A 646 -10.25 -26.67 -27.98
C ASN A 646 -10.41 -28.20 -27.93
N GLU A 647 -11.37 -28.72 -27.16
CA GLU A 647 -11.60 -30.15 -26.94
C GLU A 647 -10.31 -30.91 -26.55
N ASN A 648 -9.44 -30.27 -25.75
CA ASN A 648 -8.14 -30.82 -25.38
C ASN A 648 -8.29 -31.87 -24.27
N GLU A 649 -8.58 -33.09 -24.70
CA GLU A 649 -8.86 -34.22 -23.82
C GLU A 649 -7.71 -34.52 -22.83
N LEU A 650 -6.45 -34.31 -23.21
CA LEU A 650 -5.31 -34.53 -22.30
C LEU A 650 -5.32 -33.55 -21.12
N GLU A 651 -5.57 -32.26 -21.37
CA GLU A 651 -5.65 -31.24 -20.31
C GLU A 651 -6.87 -31.44 -19.42
N ILE A 652 -8.02 -31.81 -20.00
CA ILE A 652 -9.23 -32.13 -19.25
C ILE A 652 -8.97 -33.34 -18.33
N GLN A 653 -8.35 -34.40 -18.84
CA GLN A 653 -8.00 -35.58 -18.04
C GLN A 653 -7.04 -35.24 -16.90
N GLU A 654 -6.03 -34.40 -17.13
CA GLU A 654 -5.11 -33.96 -16.08
C GLU A 654 -5.83 -33.09 -15.04
N ALA A 655 -6.73 -32.20 -15.45
CA ALA A 655 -7.55 -31.42 -14.54
C ALA A 655 -8.48 -32.30 -13.68
N ARG A 656 -9.04 -33.39 -14.23
CA ARG A 656 -9.80 -34.39 -13.44
C ARG A 656 -8.91 -35.09 -12.41
N ARG A 657 -7.69 -35.48 -12.78
CA ARG A 657 -6.70 -36.08 -11.85
C ARG A 657 -6.38 -35.10 -10.72
N LEU A 658 -6.20 -33.83 -11.05
CA LEU A 658 -5.92 -32.78 -10.09
C LEU A 658 -7.07 -32.60 -9.10
N LEU A 659 -8.31 -32.51 -9.58
CA LEU A 659 -9.50 -32.40 -8.73
C LEU A 659 -9.68 -33.64 -7.85
N TYR A 660 -9.51 -34.85 -8.41
CA TYR A 660 -9.53 -36.11 -7.65
C TYR A 660 -8.52 -36.11 -6.48
N VAL A 661 -7.29 -35.65 -6.74
CA VAL A 661 -6.27 -35.54 -5.69
C VAL A 661 -6.73 -34.56 -4.61
N GLY A 662 -7.29 -33.41 -4.98
CA GLY A 662 -7.85 -32.41 -4.07
C GLY A 662 -8.99 -32.95 -3.20
N MET A 663 -9.98 -33.61 -3.82
CA MET A 663 -11.13 -34.18 -3.11
C MET A 663 -10.69 -35.21 -2.06
N THR A 664 -9.71 -36.05 -2.40
CA THR A 664 -9.19 -37.09 -1.50
C THR A 664 -8.26 -36.56 -0.40
N ARG A 665 -8.03 -35.25 -0.31
CA ARG A 665 -7.35 -34.63 0.84
C ARG A 665 -8.28 -34.51 2.06
N ALA A 666 -9.59 -34.56 1.83
CA ALA A 666 -10.61 -34.41 2.85
C ALA A 666 -10.80 -35.70 3.65
N ARG A 667 -10.73 -35.62 4.98
CA ARG A 667 -10.98 -36.77 5.87
C ARG A 667 -12.47 -36.94 6.17
N ASP A 668 -13.13 -35.86 6.58
CA ASP A 668 -14.51 -35.90 7.09
C ASP A 668 -15.49 -35.13 6.21
N ARG A 669 -15.21 -33.86 5.90
CA ARG A 669 -16.12 -33.00 5.14
C ARG A 669 -15.44 -32.44 3.90
N LEU A 670 -16.12 -32.56 2.77
CA LEU A 670 -15.72 -31.98 1.50
C LEU A 670 -16.82 -31.07 0.97
N VAL A 671 -16.48 -29.81 0.74
CA VAL A 671 -17.33 -28.81 0.12
C VAL A 671 -16.68 -28.36 -1.18
N LEU A 672 -17.44 -28.30 -2.27
CA LEU A 672 -17.01 -27.69 -3.52
C LEU A 672 -17.86 -26.45 -3.77
N THR A 673 -17.24 -25.34 -4.15
CA THR A 673 -17.95 -24.10 -4.47
C THR A 673 -17.68 -23.70 -5.90
N ARG A 674 -18.71 -23.13 -6.53
CA ARG A 674 -18.59 -22.47 -7.82
C ARG A 674 -19.33 -21.15 -7.80
N VAL A 675 -18.92 -20.25 -8.68
CA VAL A 675 -19.60 -18.97 -8.90
C VAL A 675 -20.14 -18.92 -10.33
N GLY A 676 -21.22 -18.20 -10.58
CA GLY A 676 -21.72 -17.91 -11.92
C GLY A 676 -20.85 -16.86 -12.61
N ARG A 677 -20.29 -15.94 -11.83
CA ARG A 677 -19.35 -14.91 -12.28
C ARG A 677 -18.10 -14.89 -11.40
N ARG A 678 -16.91 -14.77 -12.00
CA ARG A 678 -15.66 -14.51 -11.27
C ARG A 678 -14.92 -13.37 -11.93
N ASP A 679 -14.47 -12.39 -11.14
CA ASP A 679 -13.83 -11.16 -11.64
C ASP A 679 -14.77 -10.41 -12.61
N GLY A 680 -16.08 -10.53 -12.39
CA GLY A 680 -17.12 -10.00 -13.27
C GLY A 680 -17.31 -10.78 -14.58
N ARG A 681 -16.75 -11.98 -14.74
CA ARG A 681 -16.77 -12.80 -15.97
C ARG A 681 -17.65 -14.02 -15.80
N GLY A 682 -18.43 -14.42 -16.80
CA GLY A 682 -19.15 -15.68 -16.77
C GLY A 682 -18.18 -16.87 -16.67
N THR A 683 -18.44 -17.81 -15.76
CA THR A 683 -17.50 -18.91 -15.48
C THR A 683 -17.80 -20.21 -16.22
N GLY A 684 -18.87 -20.24 -17.02
CA GLY A 684 -19.34 -21.41 -17.74
C GLY A 684 -20.16 -22.38 -16.88
N GLY A 685 -20.11 -23.66 -17.23
CA GLY A 685 -20.83 -24.71 -16.54
C GLY A 685 -20.09 -25.24 -15.32
N ALA A 686 -20.40 -26.49 -14.98
CA ALA A 686 -19.73 -27.24 -13.91
C ALA A 686 -19.62 -28.71 -14.31
N LEU A 687 -18.94 -28.95 -15.43
CA LEU A 687 -18.77 -30.27 -16.03
C LEU A 687 -18.29 -31.28 -14.97
N PHE A 688 -17.26 -30.92 -14.20
CA PHE A 688 -16.70 -31.83 -13.21
C PHE A 688 -17.62 -32.08 -12.01
N LEU A 689 -18.44 -31.11 -11.59
CA LEU A 689 -19.44 -31.35 -10.55
C LEU A 689 -20.52 -32.31 -11.05
N GLN A 690 -20.97 -32.14 -12.29
CA GLN A 690 -21.94 -33.04 -12.94
C GLN A 690 -21.37 -34.46 -13.11
N GLU A 691 -20.12 -34.58 -13.57
CA GLU A 691 -19.42 -35.87 -13.69
C GLU A 691 -19.25 -36.58 -12.33
N ALA A 692 -19.08 -35.83 -11.25
CA ALA A 692 -19.04 -36.35 -9.88
C ALA A 692 -20.43 -36.73 -9.31
N GLY A 693 -21.51 -36.39 -10.02
CA GLY A 693 -22.89 -36.61 -9.60
C GLY A 693 -23.37 -35.61 -8.54
N LEU A 694 -22.83 -34.40 -8.55
CA LEU A 694 -23.21 -33.32 -7.63
C LEU A 694 -24.06 -32.29 -8.38
N SER A 695 -25.27 -32.04 -7.89
CA SER A 695 -26.09 -30.90 -8.30
C SER A 695 -25.81 -29.74 -7.36
N GLY A 696 -25.41 -28.59 -7.92
CA GLY A 696 -25.22 -27.38 -7.13
C GLY A 696 -26.53 -26.94 -6.49
N SER A 697 -26.55 -26.80 -5.16
CA SER A 697 -27.67 -26.22 -4.43
C SER A 697 -27.34 -24.79 -4.02
N GLU A 698 -28.30 -23.87 -4.14
CA GLU A 698 -28.22 -22.59 -3.43
C GLU A 698 -28.06 -22.88 -1.92
N PRO A 699 -27.15 -22.20 -1.23
CA PRO A 699 -26.96 -22.41 0.19
C PRO A 699 -28.20 -21.98 0.98
N SER A 700 -28.64 -22.82 1.92
CA SER A 700 -29.75 -22.53 2.85
C SER A 700 -29.34 -21.59 3.98
#